data_AF-A0A0K0XEP2-F1
#
_entry.id   AF-A0A0K0XEP2-F1
#
_cell.length_a   1.000
_cell.length_b   1.000
_cell.length_c   1.000
_cell.angle_alpha   90.00
_cell.angle_beta   90.00
_cell.angle_gamma   90.00
#
_symmetry.space_group_name_H-M   'P 1'
#
loop_
_entity.id
_entity.type
_entity.pdbx_description
1 polymer ?
#
loop_
_entity_poly.entity_id
_entity_poly.type
_entity_poly.pdbx_seq_one_letter_code
_entity_poly.pdbx_strand_id
1 'polypeptide(L)'
;MAVEAQRNVGGAVYAVGSVTKAWSQYLLWNHAIADVIYPAAESPEPAYMDLEDEELEKIAAAAGYSGSNIAAELARVVRAVTVGMGGKFSLQILDARTRGWAVRNLKKPSEEPPPCLAFLAVTVLAAEEMGTDEDLAANAYYARLARLLQLPDSDNSLRNQYSRHAEYLWRCLNRWLEDLDGIRGLPTAYALNYRFVGLPMSQALVRHHDRRKFPSMFVQYGLSAGMRLAPEDLIQYLDAWLTTEGTSATANLRKLWAQQESHERLASIAAVELANWDGTFGSEIAVTSSSVGARALVVANLRSGFLGESLDLFLGLRPYKSDMDGSMEVRAVNGTWLPLGFAPGTAGLWRTAYTEVIDFRSMLEGVVQIRHAGDDQGQSYRHPPRMVMPLIYDELQSAFVEAERLQLGVDALLLVRSAGTSKLAAGAVEEVEGILRQFARPGYRKVDSISGLPEGWVLFTDVQLFGAPSVSTRFNELVPMARNQLTIAGGLRIPSRIRKWSSLSPPEIRATAQSDTRLKVILSGALGEEMIAECTSDSGALVISLDELSLPEDDYQVALYCGTKTTPVQQATIRLRSSNNVDAQWDDAPRLVYSLGNPLGVMTASENDHGNRFVDGLAAEGTSDVAPSESATAKITWSEPKVAVSTQKVEIGSPDPKSCVVTGAHRIQLPPALGGWAPKFIQGECTSCGLVKRYPGWLPKNGQRRAGAQQAVDDAPTVRVEDLQDVHDHDVNWGAALDALMHLGGGPISSLQSIAMQLEGSALFVDNFIRAMEALGHVSIERDTTWHPTRWEISPSCLSQRADGAFRLTGFWPSTLRRDLKEFAAASGGELVRHRSAGNLETTILRGVAGETAEEFALDSPVAVAVQAGWSILQALPRLSEVGAAMPRITMPGFQTAARFDLASACWVPTSDVHKSGAYRIRRGFETIYIYRSDADVDNGTAAIAPVHLVKHLAANGRGKSLVSYHEKPELVIVPQGCDLPGLFGRAAAAMAGHLPVPRDVPLKGRKRKCLVYRAIDRPSADLLVTLLST
;
A
#
# COMPACT_ATOMS: atom_id res chain seq x y z
N MET A 1 86.41 2.27 -18.60
CA MET A 1 86.81 1.16 -17.69
C MET A 1 86.01 1.29 -16.40
N ALA A 2 85.44 0.17 -15.93
CA ALA A 2 84.59 -0.03 -14.74
C ALA A 2 83.20 0.66 -14.81
N VAL A 3 82.03 0.01 -14.90
CA VAL A 3 81.38 -1.14 -14.20
C VAL A 3 81.07 -0.89 -12.72
N GLU A 4 79.84 -0.43 -12.43
CA GLU A 4 78.86 -1.02 -11.49
C GLU A 4 77.68 -0.07 -11.21
N ALA A 5 76.46 -0.65 -11.16
CA ALA A 5 75.32 -0.34 -10.27
C ALA A 5 73.95 -0.49 -10.97
N GLN A 6 73.57 -1.74 -11.25
CA GLN A 6 72.16 -2.16 -11.34
C GLN A 6 71.60 -2.33 -9.92
N ARG A 7 70.48 -1.67 -9.58
CA ARG A 7 69.45 -2.19 -8.65
C ARG A 7 68.19 -1.33 -8.63
N ASN A 8 67.04 -2.02 -8.54
CA ASN A 8 65.69 -1.54 -8.17
C ASN A 8 64.84 -0.76 -9.19
N VAL A 9 64.42 -1.42 -10.28
CA VAL A 9 63.20 -1.02 -11.04
C VAL A 9 62.21 -2.19 -11.23
N GLY A 10 62.58 -3.44 -10.91
CA GLY A 10 61.72 -4.62 -11.11
C GLY A 10 60.61 -4.85 -10.06
N GLY A 11 60.67 -4.22 -8.89
CA GLY A 11 59.72 -4.48 -7.79
C GLY A 11 58.37 -3.75 -7.90
N ALA A 12 58.33 -2.58 -8.53
CA ALA A 12 57.13 -1.74 -8.57
C ALA A 12 56.10 -2.20 -9.63
N VAL A 13 56.56 -2.73 -10.77
CA VAL A 13 55.68 -3.16 -11.87
C VAL A 13 54.97 -4.50 -11.56
N TYR A 14 55.66 -5.44 -10.90
CA TYR A 14 55.06 -6.70 -10.44
C TYR A 14 54.06 -6.51 -9.29
N ALA A 15 54.32 -5.55 -8.38
CA ALA A 15 53.40 -5.24 -7.29
C ALA A 15 52.07 -4.66 -7.79
N VAL A 16 52.09 -3.78 -8.80
CA VAL A 16 50.87 -3.20 -9.40
C VAL A 16 50.05 -4.25 -10.16
N GLY A 17 50.69 -5.18 -10.88
CA GLY A 17 50.01 -6.29 -11.56
C GLY A 17 49.35 -7.29 -10.60
N SER A 18 50.00 -7.59 -9.46
CA SER A 18 49.46 -8.48 -8.42
C SER A 18 48.25 -7.87 -7.70
N VAL A 19 48.31 -6.57 -7.35
CA VAL A 19 47.20 -5.85 -6.70
C VAL A 19 45.98 -5.76 -7.61
N THR A 20 46.19 -5.56 -8.92
CA THR A 20 45.09 -5.50 -9.90
C THR A 20 44.40 -6.86 -10.04
N LYS A 21 45.17 -7.97 -10.08
CA LYS A 21 44.63 -9.33 -10.14
C LYS A 21 43.87 -9.72 -8.85
N ALA A 22 44.41 -9.38 -7.68
CA ALA A 22 43.75 -9.61 -6.40
C ALA A 22 42.40 -8.89 -6.31
N TRP A 23 42.35 -7.64 -6.82
CA TRP A 23 41.12 -6.87 -6.85
C TRP A 23 40.08 -7.42 -7.83
N SER A 24 40.49 -7.84 -9.03
CA SER A 24 39.57 -8.49 -9.98
C SER A 24 38.96 -9.77 -9.39
N GLN A 25 39.76 -10.61 -8.73
CA GLN A 25 39.26 -11.80 -8.05
C GLN A 25 38.27 -11.43 -6.95
N TYR A 26 38.57 -10.42 -6.15
CA TYR A 26 37.68 -9.93 -5.10
C TYR A 26 36.33 -9.45 -5.63
N LEU A 27 36.31 -8.74 -6.78
CA LEU A 27 35.05 -8.34 -7.41
C LEU A 27 34.23 -9.53 -7.96
N LEU A 28 34.87 -10.61 -8.43
CA LEU A 28 34.15 -11.82 -8.83
C LEU A 28 33.40 -12.43 -7.64
N TRP A 29 34.02 -12.47 -6.46
CA TRP A 29 33.34 -12.93 -5.25
C TRP A 29 32.20 -12.01 -4.84
N ASN A 30 32.32 -10.69 -5.02
CA ASN A 30 31.17 -9.79 -4.81
C ASN A 30 29.99 -10.13 -5.73
N HIS A 31 30.22 -10.39 -7.02
CA HIS A 31 29.14 -10.76 -7.93
C HIS A 31 28.55 -12.13 -7.58
N ALA A 32 29.39 -13.11 -7.26
CA ALA A 32 28.92 -14.43 -6.84
C ALA A 32 28.04 -14.36 -5.59
N ILE A 33 28.41 -13.57 -4.59
CA ILE A 33 27.58 -13.36 -3.39
C ILE A 33 26.29 -12.64 -3.76
N ALA A 34 26.36 -11.61 -4.62
CA ALA A 34 25.18 -10.88 -5.06
C ALA A 34 24.16 -11.78 -5.76
N ASP A 35 24.61 -12.68 -6.63
CA ASP A 35 23.70 -13.53 -7.41
C ASP A 35 23.14 -14.71 -6.62
N VAL A 36 23.87 -15.21 -5.62
CA VAL A 36 23.43 -16.35 -4.79
C VAL A 36 22.60 -15.89 -3.60
N ILE A 37 23.07 -14.89 -2.85
CA ILE A 37 22.41 -14.44 -1.61
C ILE A 37 21.32 -13.40 -1.90
N TYR A 38 21.48 -12.62 -2.96
CA TYR A 38 20.54 -11.56 -3.35
C TYR A 38 20.03 -11.75 -4.78
N PRO A 39 19.44 -12.93 -5.09
CA PRO A 39 18.92 -13.21 -6.41
C PRO A 39 17.78 -12.25 -6.75
N ALA A 40 17.61 -11.93 -8.03
CA ALA A 40 16.44 -11.21 -8.49
C ALA A 40 15.20 -12.10 -8.32
N ALA A 41 14.19 -11.60 -7.59
CA ALA A 41 12.94 -12.29 -7.33
C ALA A 41 11.74 -11.41 -7.70
N GLU A 42 10.61 -12.04 -8.04
CA GLU A 42 9.36 -11.34 -8.31
C GLU A 42 8.67 -10.84 -7.03
N SER A 43 8.82 -11.59 -5.93
CA SER A 43 8.25 -11.24 -4.63
C SER A 43 9.33 -10.72 -3.67
N PRO A 44 9.10 -9.57 -3.02
CA PRO A 44 10.07 -9.03 -2.08
C PRO A 44 10.09 -9.83 -0.78
N GLU A 45 11.24 -10.42 -0.45
CA GLU A 45 11.46 -11.11 0.82
C GLU A 45 12.57 -10.40 1.62
N PRO A 46 12.50 -10.39 2.97
CA PRO A 46 13.62 -9.95 3.80
C PRO A 46 14.93 -10.68 3.43
N ALA A 47 15.91 -9.93 2.92
CA ALA A 47 17.16 -10.47 2.44
C ALA A 47 18.17 -10.52 3.59
N TYR A 48 18.51 -11.73 4.03
CA TYR A 48 19.54 -11.97 5.03
C TYR A 48 20.79 -12.54 4.37
N MET A 49 21.96 -12.06 4.79
CA MET A 49 23.23 -12.68 4.41
C MET A 49 23.43 -13.97 5.23
N ASP A 50 22.69 -15.02 4.89
CA ASP A 50 22.74 -16.34 5.53
C ASP A 50 23.75 -17.22 4.78
N LEU A 51 24.88 -17.57 5.40
CA LEU A 51 26.00 -18.25 4.73
C LEU A 51 26.06 -19.73 5.10
N GLU A 52 24.92 -20.42 5.00
CA GLU A 52 24.85 -21.87 5.19
C GLU A 52 25.75 -22.61 4.18
N ASP A 53 26.15 -23.85 4.51
CA ASP A 53 27.10 -24.63 3.70
C ASP A 53 26.65 -24.75 2.23
N GLU A 54 25.35 -24.93 1.97
CA GLU A 54 24.79 -25.00 0.62
C GLU A 54 24.96 -23.69 -0.17
N GLU A 55 24.78 -22.54 0.49
CA GLU A 55 24.92 -21.23 -0.16
C GLU A 55 26.38 -20.89 -0.39
N LEU A 56 27.28 -21.26 0.52
CA LEU A 56 28.73 -21.17 0.31
C LEU A 56 29.17 -22.00 -0.90
N GLU A 57 28.66 -23.23 -1.07
CA GLU A 57 28.94 -24.07 -2.25
C GLU A 57 28.50 -23.40 -3.56
N LYS A 58 27.30 -22.80 -3.60
CA LYS A 58 26.81 -22.05 -4.76
C LYS A 58 27.66 -20.80 -5.04
N ILE A 59 28.04 -20.04 -4.01
CA ILE A 59 28.91 -18.85 -4.15
C ILE A 59 30.28 -19.26 -4.72
N ALA A 60 30.88 -20.33 -4.19
CA ALA A 60 32.17 -20.83 -4.67
C ALA A 60 32.11 -21.23 -6.15
N ALA A 61 31.07 -21.95 -6.55
CA ALA A 61 30.84 -22.33 -7.93
C ALA A 61 30.71 -21.10 -8.85
N ALA A 62 29.91 -20.11 -8.46
CA ALA A 62 29.74 -18.85 -9.21
C ALA A 62 31.03 -18.02 -9.27
N ALA A 63 31.87 -18.05 -8.23
CA ALA A 63 33.17 -17.39 -8.19
C ALA A 63 34.29 -18.17 -8.94
N GLY A 64 33.99 -19.36 -9.46
CA GLY A 64 34.94 -20.22 -10.17
C GLY A 64 35.94 -20.96 -9.27
N TYR A 65 35.57 -21.23 -8.02
CA TYR A 65 36.37 -21.99 -7.05
C TYR A 65 35.79 -23.39 -6.81
N SER A 66 36.66 -24.41 -6.75
CA SER A 66 36.26 -25.83 -6.59
C SER A 66 36.98 -26.54 -5.44
N GLY A 67 37.59 -25.78 -4.52
CA GLY A 67 38.25 -26.34 -3.33
C GLY A 67 37.28 -26.62 -2.19
N SER A 68 37.72 -27.41 -1.20
CA SER A 68 36.86 -27.90 -0.10
C SER A 68 36.70 -26.93 1.08
N ASN A 69 37.54 -25.89 1.20
CA ASN A 69 37.44 -24.92 2.29
C ASN A 69 37.06 -23.53 1.77
N ILE A 70 35.78 -23.38 1.46
CA ILE A 70 35.20 -22.21 0.80
C ILE A 70 35.29 -20.96 1.68
N ALA A 71 34.92 -21.07 2.96
CA ALA A 71 34.98 -19.96 3.91
C ALA A 71 36.42 -19.42 4.06
N ALA A 72 37.43 -20.31 4.11
CA ALA A 72 38.83 -19.89 4.16
C ALA A 72 39.30 -19.22 2.86
N GLU A 73 38.81 -19.67 1.70
CA GLU A 73 39.13 -19.04 0.41
C GLU A 73 38.52 -17.65 0.29
N LEU A 74 37.24 -17.48 0.66
CA LEU A 74 36.59 -16.18 0.73
C LEU A 74 37.37 -15.24 1.64
N ALA A 75 37.74 -15.69 2.85
CA ALA A 75 38.54 -14.91 3.78
C ALA A 75 39.93 -14.56 3.21
N ARG A 76 40.58 -15.47 2.47
CA ARG A 76 41.86 -15.23 1.79
C ARG A 76 41.75 -14.14 0.72
N VAL A 77 40.67 -14.13 -0.07
CA VAL A 77 40.43 -13.12 -1.11
C VAL A 77 40.15 -11.74 -0.49
N VAL A 78 39.34 -11.68 0.58
CA VAL A 78 39.10 -10.44 1.34
C VAL A 78 40.38 -9.92 1.98
N ARG A 79 41.19 -10.81 2.56
CA ARG A 79 42.49 -10.47 3.14
C ARG A 79 43.42 -9.84 2.12
N ALA A 80 43.44 -10.35 0.88
CA ALA A 80 44.33 -9.87 -0.18
C ALA A 80 44.09 -8.40 -0.55
N VAL A 81 42.91 -7.84 -0.24
CA VAL A 81 42.57 -6.43 -0.51
C VAL A 81 42.47 -5.55 0.73
N THR A 82 42.39 -6.14 1.94
CA THR A 82 42.27 -5.41 3.21
C THR A 82 43.55 -5.41 4.06
N VAL A 83 44.50 -6.30 3.79
CA VAL A 83 45.78 -6.40 4.52
C VAL A 83 46.94 -6.05 3.59
N GLY A 84 47.63 -4.95 3.89
CA GLY A 84 48.77 -4.48 3.08
C GLY A 84 50.03 -5.35 3.23
N MET A 85 51.05 -5.10 2.40
CA MET A 85 52.33 -5.84 2.43
C MET A 85 53.05 -5.81 3.80
N GLY A 86 52.75 -4.82 4.65
CA GLY A 86 53.26 -4.74 6.02
C GLY A 86 52.45 -5.51 7.07
N GLY A 87 51.47 -6.33 6.67
CA GLY A 87 50.61 -7.11 7.57
C GLY A 87 49.55 -6.28 8.31
N LYS A 88 49.44 -4.98 8.02
CA LYS A 88 48.51 -4.06 8.67
C LYS A 88 47.15 -4.07 7.96
N PHE A 89 46.08 -4.23 8.73
CA PHE A 89 44.71 -4.13 8.25
C PHE A 89 44.32 -2.67 7.96
N SER A 90 43.66 -2.44 6.82
CA SER A 90 43.16 -1.13 6.40
C SER A 90 41.93 -1.29 5.51
N LEU A 91 40.87 -0.55 5.82
CA LEU A 91 39.67 -0.46 4.97
C LEU A 91 39.70 0.72 4.01
N GLN A 92 40.78 1.51 3.98
CA GLN A 92 40.83 2.75 3.18
C GLN A 92 40.56 2.55 1.68
N ILE A 93 41.16 1.51 1.07
CA ILE A 93 40.96 1.23 -0.37
C ILE A 93 39.51 0.77 -0.61
N LEU A 94 38.99 -0.06 0.29
CA LEU A 94 37.62 -0.56 0.20
C LEU A 94 36.60 0.57 0.36
N ASP A 95 36.78 1.42 1.36
CA ASP A 95 35.96 2.60 1.63
C ASP A 95 36.00 3.58 0.45
N ALA A 96 37.19 3.92 -0.06
CA ALA A 96 37.32 4.82 -1.21
C ALA A 96 36.61 4.30 -2.47
N ARG A 97 36.73 2.99 -2.76
CA ARG A 97 36.04 2.38 -3.91
C ARG A 97 34.54 2.28 -3.70
N THR A 98 34.10 1.98 -2.47
CA THR A 98 32.67 1.92 -2.12
C THR A 98 32.04 3.31 -2.16
N ARG A 99 32.74 4.37 -1.72
CA ARG A 99 32.33 5.77 -1.90
C ARG A 99 32.25 6.15 -3.38
N GLY A 100 33.26 5.77 -4.17
CA GLY A 100 33.23 5.98 -5.62
C GLY A 100 32.06 5.26 -6.31
N TRP A 101 31.72 4.04 -5.87
CA TRP A 101 30.52 3.33 -6.31
C TRP A 101 29.24 4.06 -5.89
N ALA A 102 29.10 4.46 -4.62
CA ALA A 102 27.91 5.12 -4.10
C ALA A 102 27.61 6.44 -4.84
N VAL A 103 28.65 7.24 -5.15
CA VAL A 103 28.51 8.48 -5.94
C VAL A 103 28.07 8.22 -7.38
N ARG A 104 28.49 7.10 -7.99
CA ARG A 104 28.00 6.71 -9.32
C ARG A 104 26.56 6.20 -9.25
N ASN A 105 26.25 5.36 -8.27
CA ASN A 105 24.92 4.78 -8.07
C ASN A 105 23.87 5.86 -7.79
N LEU A 106 24.24 6.91 -7.06
CA LEU A 106 23.43 8.12 -6.85
C LEU A 106 22.94 8.78 -8.15
N LYS A 107 23.72 8.70 -9.23
CA LYS A 107 23.36 9.32 -10.52
C LYS A 107 22.56 8.39 -11.41
N LYS A 108 22.82 7.09 -11.31
CA LYS A 108 22.15 6.04 -12.07
C LYS A 108 22.23 4.75 -11.27
N PRO A 109 21.09 4.23 -10.77
CA PRO A 109 21.03 2.93 -10.11
C PRO A 109 21.69 1.87 -11.00
N SER A 110 22.55 1.06 -10.39
CA SER A 110 23.28 -0.01 -11.05
C SER A 110 22.92 -1.33 -10.40
N GLU A 111 22.79 -2.36 -11.23
CA GLU A 111 22.72 -3.74 -10.78
C GLU A 111 24.04 -4.23 -10.17
N GLU A 112 25.17 -3.54 -10.44
CA GLU A 112 26.47 -3.91 -9.91
C GLU A 112 26.51 -3.81 -8.37
N PRO A 113 26.90 -4.88 -7.66
CA PRO A 113 26.88 -4.89 -6.20
C PRO A 113 27.93 -3.94 -5.61
N PRO A 114 27.70 -3.44 -4.37
CA PRO A 114 28.64 -2.57 -3.71
C PRO A 114 29.99 -3.28 -3.52
N PRO A 115 31.13 -2.60 -3.74
CA PRO A 115 32.46 -3.21 -3.62
C PRO A 115 32.77 -3.83 -2.25
N CYS A 116 31.97 -3.58 -1.20
CA CYS A 116 32.17 -4.12 0.13
C CYS A 116 31.57 -5.50 0.40
N LEU A 117 30.84 -6.10 -0.55
CA LEU A 117 29.98 -7.26 -0.28
C LEU A 117 30.73 -8.48 0.29
N ALA A 118 31.85 -8.90 -0.32
CA ALA A 118 32.64 -10.03 0.17
C ALA A 118 33.27 -9.77 1.55
N PHE A 119 33.66 -8.52 1.84
CA PHE A 119 34.12 -8.16 3.18
C PHE A 119 32.98 -8.30 4.20
N LEU A 120 31.76 -7.86 3.87
CA LEU A 120 30.60 -8.04 4.74
C LEU A 120 30.30 -9.53 4.99
N ALA A 121 30.39 -10.38 3.96
CA ALA A 121 30.23 -11.83 4.10
C ALA A 121 31.23 -12.44 5.11
N VAL A 122 32.50 -12.03 5.07
CA VAL A 122 33.48 -12.49 6.09
C VAL A 122 33.13 -11.99 7.50
N THR A 123 32.52 -10.81 7.64
CA THR A 123 32.04 -10.33 8.94
C THR A 123 30.85 -11.14 9.47
N VAL A 124 30.01 -11.66 8.58
CA VAL A 124 28.90 -12.56 8.92
C VAL A 124 29.42 -13.95 9.31
N LEU A 125 30.37 -14.52 8.57
CA LEU A 125 31.01 -15.80 8.94
C LEU A 125 31.61 -15.75 10.36
N ALA A 126 32.25 -14.63 10.71
CA ALA A 126 32.76 -14.42 12.07
C ALA A 126 31.65 -14.38 13.13
N ALA A 127 30.44 -13.94 12.78
CA ALA A 127 29.28 -13.93 13.66
C ALA A 127 28.60 -15.31 13.76
N GLU A 128 28.56 -16.10 12.69
CA GLU A 128 28.04 -17.48 12.70
C GLU A 128 28.86 -18.38 13.63
N GLU A 129 30.19 -18.25 13.63
CA GLU A 129 31.09 -18.93 14.58
C GLU A 129 30.81 -18.58 16.06
N MET A 130 30.04 -17.52 16.35
CA MET A 130 29.61 -17.20 17.72
C MET A 130 28.33 -17.93 18.14
N GLY A 131 27.49 -18.35 17.20
CA GLY A 131 26.25 -19.07 17.50
C GLY A 131 26.48 -20.54 17.86
N THR A 132 27.65 -21.09 17.55
CA THR A 132 28.05 -22.47 17.81
C THR A 132 28.73 -22.67 19.17
N ASP A 133 29.38 -21.64 19.71
CA ASP A 133 30.09 -21.63 21.00
C ASP A 133 29.26 -20.98 22.14
N GLU A 134 29.60 -21.28 23.40
CA GLU A 134 28.91 -20.78 24.59
C GLU A 134 29.18 -19.28 24.93
N ASP A 135 30.07 -18.60 24.21
CA ASP A 135 30.54 -17.24 24.56
C ASP A 135 30.14 -16.18 23.51
N LEU A 136 29.14 -15.36 23.85
CA LEU A 136 28.50 -14.35 23.00
C LEU A 136 29.02 -12.91 23.21
N ALA A 137 30.10 -12.73 23.98
CA ALA A 137 30.67 -11.42 24.26
C ALA A 137 31.24 -10.73 23.01
N ALA A 138 31.07 -9.40 22.89
CA ALA A 138 31.53 -8.62 21.73
C ALA A 138 33.06 -8.68 21.50
N ASN A 139 33.86 -8.94 22.54
CA ASN A 139 35.30 -9.15 22.39
C ASN A 139 35.63 -10.47 21.67
N ALA A 140 34.75 -11.48 21.81
CA ALA A 140 34.90 -12.77 21.16
C ALA A 140 34.63 -12.69 19.64
N TYR A 141 33.87 -11.68 19.19
CA TYR A 141 33.64 -11.40 17.76
C TYR A 141 34.92 -10.97 17.04
N TYR A 142 35.62 -9.94 17.56
CA TYR A 142 36.79 -9.39 16.89
C TYR A 142 37.95 -10.40 16.80
N ALA A 143 38.09 -11.28 17.80
CA ALA A 143 39.08 -12.37 17.75
C ALA A 143 38.79 -13.36 16.61
N ARG A 144 37.53 -13.75 16.39
CA ARG A 144 37.13 -14.64 15.29
C ARG A 144 37.37 -13.99 13.93
N LEU A 145 36.94 -12.74 13.77
CA LEU A 145 37.21 -11.98 12.54
C LEU A 145 38.73 -11.85 12.26
N ALA A 146 39.54 -11.64 13.31
CA ALA A 146 40.99 -11.59 13.17
C ALA A 146 41.57 -12.94 12.70
N ARG A 147 41.10 -14.07 13.26
CA ARG A 147 41.54 -15.42 12.84
C ARG A 147 41.20 -15.72 11.38
N LEU A 148 39.98 -15.40 10.93
CA LEU A 148 39.58 -15.56 9.52
C LEU A 148 40.50 -14.76 8.59
N LEU A 149 40.86 -13.54 8.98
CA LEU A 149 41.77 -12.67 8.23
C LEU A 149 43.27 -12.95 8.48
N GLN A 150 43.59 -13.99 9.26
CA GLN A 150 44.97 -14.35 9.65
C GLN A 150 45.74 -13.18 10.27
N LEU A 151 45.09 -12.51 11.22
CA LEU A 151 45.61 -11.42 12.05
C LEU A 151 45.69 -11.89 13.52
N PRO A 152 46.47 -11.20 14.38
CA PRO A 152 46.46 -11.46 15.81
C PRO A 152 45.06 -11.26 16.43
N ASP A 153 44.64 -12.15 17.34
CA ASP A 153 43.33 -12.08 18.02
C ASP A 153 43.03 -10.69 18.64
N SER A 154 44.07 -9.96 19.08
CA SER A 154 43.98 -8.63 19.69
C SER A 154 44.41 -7.49 18.75
N ASP A 155 44.26 -7.65 17.43
CA ASP A 155 44.61 -6.62 16.45
C ASP A 155 43.78 -5.33 16.60
N ASN A 156 44.41 -4.29 17.14
CA ASN A 156 43.78 -2.98 17.34
C ASN A 156 43.45 -2.26 16.03
N SER A 157 44.17 -2.54 14.94
CA SER A 157 43.92 -1.89 13.64
C SER A 157 42.61 -2.39 13.03
N LEU A 158 42.31 -3.69 13.15
CA LEU A 158 41.03 -4.28 12.78
C LEU A 158 39.86 -3.61 13.51
N ARG A 159 39.93 -3.55 14.84
CA ARG A 159 38.87 -2.95 15.67
C ARG A 159 38.63 -1.48 15.33
N ASN A 160 39.69 -0.68 15.19
CA ASN A 160 39.60 0.75 14.90
C ASN A 160 39.11 1.03 13.47
N GLN A 161 39.57 0.27 12.47
CA GLN A 161 39.13 0.44 11.09
C GLN A 161 37.68 -0.04 10.91
N TYR A 162 37.32 -1.19 11.46
CA TYR A 162 35.95 -1.70 11.34
C TYR A 162 34.95 -0.76 12.01
N SER A 163 35.19 -0.33 13.26
CA SER A 163 34.30 0.60 13.95
C SER A 163 34.12 1.94 13.22
N ARG A 164 35.12 2.39 12.46
CA ARG A 164 35.04 3.62 11.67
C ARG A 164 34.21 3.48 10.39
N HIS A 165 34.20 2.30 9.76
CA HIS A 165 33.64 2.12 8.42
C HIS A 165 32.42 1.20 8.36
N ALA A 166 32.17 0.36 9.38
CA ALA A 166 31.16 -0.70 9.35
C ALA A 166 29.76 -0.20 8.97
N GLU A 167 29.26 0.85 9.63
CA GLU A 167 27.92 1.39 9.36
C GLU A 167 27.79 1.88 7.91
N TYR A 168 28.80 2.58 7.41
CA TYR A 168 28.80 3.07 6.03
C TYR A 168 28.74 1.91 5.02
N LEU A 169 29.54 0.87 5.22
CA LEU A 169 29.56 -0.29 4.33
C LEU A 169 28.22 -1.06 4.32
N TRP A 170 27.63 -1.30 5.51
CA TRP A 170 26.31 -1.94 5.62
C TRP A 170 25.19 -1.07 5.05
N ARG A 171 25.25 0.25 5.23
CA ARG A 171 24.31 1.19 4.59
C ARG A 171 24.42 1.17 3.06
N CYS A 172 25.62 0.98 2.49
CA CYS A 172 25.77 0.79 1.05
C CYS A 172 25.10 -0.49 0.54
N LEU A 173 25.11 -1.58 1.32
CA LEU A 173 24.35 -2.79 1.00
C LEU A 173 22.84 -2.52 1.01
N ASN A 174 22.32 -1.95 2.11
CA ASN A 174 20.89 -1.62 2.19
C ASN A 174 20.48 -0.69 1.05
N ARG A 175 21.29 0.35 0.76
CA ARG A 175 21.06 1.27 -0.35
C ARG A 175 21.04 0.57 -1.71
N TRP A 176 21.92 -0.39 -1.96
CA TRP A 176 21.91 -1.13 -3.23
C TRP A 176 20.62 -1.94 -3.41
N LEU A 177 20.16 -2.63 -2.35
CA LEU A 177 18.88 -3.33 -2.36
C LEU A 177 17.69 -2.37 -2.54
N GLU A 178 17.80 -1.17 -1.96
CA GLU A 178 16.79 -0.10 -2.06
C GLU A 178 16.73 0.56 -3.44
N ASP A 179 17.87 0.88 -4.03
CA ASP A 179 18.01 1.47 -5.36
C ASP A 179 17.46 0.53 -6.46
N LEU A 180 17.42 -0.78 -6.19
CA LEU A 180 16.83 -1.81 -7.05
C LEU A 180 15.37 -2.16 -6.67
N ASP A 181 14.68 -1.29 -5.95
CA ASP A 181 13.30 -1.47 -5.44
C ASP A 181 13.06 -2.86 -4.83
N GLY A 182 14.05 -3.41 -4.11
CA GLY A 182 13.91 -4.72 -3.46
C GLY A 182 13.78 -5.91 -4.40
N ILE A 183 14.09 -5.75 -5.70
CA ILE A 183 14.17 -6.87 -6.66
C ILE A 183 15.13 -7.95 -6.18
N ARG A 184 16.22 -7.54 -5.51
CA ARG A 184 17.22 -8.43 -4.92
C ARG A 184 16.97 -8.70 -3.42
N GLY A 185 15.73 -8.48 -2.96
CA GLY A 185 15.29 -8.64 -1.58
C GLY A 185 15.29 -7.35 -0.76
N LEU A 186 14.55 -7.36 0.36
CA LEU A 186 14.38 -6.21 1.24
C LEU A 186 15.57 -6.06 2.20
N PRO A 187 16.02 -4.83 2.51
CA PRO A 187 17.12 -4.60 3.44
C PRO A 187 16.78 -5.04 4.86
N THR A 188 17.67 -5.80 5.51
CA THR A 188 17.49 -6.31 6.90
C THR A 188 18.62 -5.96 7.84
N ALA A 189 19.74 -5.41 7.34
CA ALA A 189 20.92 -5.12 8.14
C ALA A 189 20.72 -3.87 9.01
N TYR A 190 20.13 -4.06 10.19
CA TYR A 190 19.89 -3.02 11.18
C TYR A 190 20.38 -3.45 12.57
N ALA A 191 20.99 -2.53 13.31
CA ALA A 191 21.43 -2.78 14.68
C ALA A 191 21.17 -1.57 15.57
N LEU A 192 20.28 -1.73 16.56
CA LEU A 192 20.01 -0.70 17.58
C LEU A 192 21.04 -0.74 18.72
N ASN A 193 21.45 -1.95 19.12
CA ASN A 193 22.45 -2.21 20.14
C ASN A 193 23.72 -2.84 19.54
N TYR A 194 24.85 -2.71 20.23
CA TYR A 194 26.16 -3.15 19.74
C TYR A 194 26.52 -2.59 18.36
N ARG A 195 26.29 -1.28 18.16
CA ARG A 195 26.47 -0.45 16.94
C ARG A 195 27.19 -1.08 15.73
N PHE A 196 28.40 -1.62 15.92
CA PHE A 196 29.19 -2.20 14.82
C PHE A 196 29.05 -3.73 14.69
N VAL A 197 28.98 -4.45 15.80
CA VAL A 197 28.96 -5.92 15.84
C VAL A 197 27.53 -6.47 15.70
N GLY A 198 26.53 -5.68 16.08
CA GLY A 198 25.12 -6.04 15.91
C GLY A 198 24.71 -6.21 14.45
N LEU A 199 25.37 -5.51 13.51
CA LEU A 199 25.06 -5.59 12.08
C LEU A 199 25.32 -7.00 11.50
N PRO A 200 26.54 -7.56 11.53
CA PRO A 200 26.78 -8.92 11.06
C PRO A 200 26.01 -9.98 11.88
N MET A 201 25.83 -9.77 13.18
CA MET A 201 25.03 -10.68 14.01
C MET A 201 23.56 -10.73 13.59
N SER A 202 22.97 -9.59 13.19
CA SER A 202 21.57 -9.53 12.73
C SER A 202 21.32 -10.39 11.49
N GLN A 203 22.37 -10.71 10.74
CA GLN A 203 22.30 -11.50 9.52
C GLN A 203 22.45 -13.01 9.78
N ALA A 204 23.16 -13.38 10.85
CA ALA A 204 23.59 -14.76 11.13
C ALA A 204 22.84 -15.45 12.29
N LEU A 205 22.26 -14.71 13.24
CA LEU A 205 21.86 -15.28 14.54
C LEU A 205 20.64 -16.22 14.48
N VAL A 206 19.66 -15.93 13.64
CA VAL A 206 18.40 -16.70 13.54
C VAL A 206 18.27 -17.19 12.12
N ARG A 207 18.33 -18.50 11.90
CA ARG A 207 18.29 -19.12 10.55
C ARG A 207 16.92 -18.99 9.88
N HIS A 208 16.88 -19.17 8.56
CA HIS A 208 15.65 -19.10 7.78
C HIS A 208 14.49 -19.96 8.35
N HIS A 209 14.77 -21.23 8.71
CA HIS A 209 13.76 -22.13 9.28
C HIS A 209 13.18 -21.62 10.62
N ASP A 210 14.00 -20.93 11.42
CA ASP A 210 13.58 -20.35 12.70
C ASP A 210 12.73 -19.08 12.49
N ARG A 211 13.12 -18.22 11.54
CA ARG A 211 12.39 -16.98 11.20
C ARG A 211 10.94 -17.27 10.78
N ARG A 212 10.71 -18.33 9.99
CA ARG A 212 9.36 -18.75 9.53
C ARG A 212 8.38 -19.10 10.67
N LYS A 213 8.83 -19.22 11.92
CA LYS A 213 7.95 -19.49 13.09
C LYS A 213 7.40 -18.23 13.75
N PHE A 214 8.01 -17.05 13.56
CA PHE A 214 7.56 -15.80 14.19
C PHE A 214 6.10 -15.41 13.88
N PRO A 215 5.57 -15.57 12.64
CA PRO A 215 4.17 -15.26 12.34
C PRO A 215 3.16 -15.98 13.26
N SER A 216 3.46 -17.23 13.65
CA SER A 216 2.59 -17.97 14.57
C SER A 216 2.51 -17.33 15.96
N MET A 217 3.63 -16.76 16.43
CA MET A 217 3.71 -16.01 17.69
C MET A 217 2.90 -14.71 17.57
N PHE A 218 3.10 -13.95 16.50
CA PHE A 218 2.43 -12.65 16.31
C PHE A 218 0.90 -12.79 16.41
N VAL A 219 0.35 -13.80 15.75
CA VAL A 219 -1.09 -14.09 15.78
C VAL A 219 -1.54 -14.56 17.15
N GLN A 220 -0.79 -15.47 17.77
CA GLN A 220 -1.10 -15.98 19.12
C GLN A 220 -1.23 -14.84 20.14
N TYR A 221 -0.43 -13.78 20.01
CA TYR A 221 -0.45 -12.63 20.90
C TYR A 221 -1.29 -11.44 20.39
N GLY A 222 -1.96 -11.57 19.24
CA GLY A 222 -2.85 -10.53 18.69
C GLY A 222 -2.10 -9.31 18.15
N LEU A 223 -0.84 -9.48 17.73
CA LEU A 223 -0.06 -8.44 17.06
C LEU A 223 -0.57 -8.26 15.62
N SER A 224 -0.67 -7.01 15.18
CA SER A 224 -1.11 -6.68 13.83
C SER A 224 0.03 -6.84 12.83
N ALA A 225 -0.30 -7.20 11.59
CA ALA A 225 0.63 -7.17 10.46
C ALA A 225 1.22 -5.75 10.31
N GLY A 226 2.51 -5.66 9.99
CA GLY A 226 3.24 -4.39 9.85
C GLY A 226 3.41 -3.57 11.14
N MET A 227 2.99 -4.10 12.31
CA MET A 227 3.12 -3.40 13.59
C MET A 227 4.59 -3.15 13.91
N ARG A 228 4.91 -1.94 14.38
CA ARG A 228 6.26 -1.61 14.84
C ARG A 228 6.29 -1.63 16.35
N LEU A 229 7.14 -2.48 16.92
CA LEU A 229 7.42 -2.54 18.35
C LEU A 229 8.92 -2.35 18.57
N ALA A 230 9.28 -1.67 19.66
CA ALA A 230 10.67 -1.66 20.08
C ALA A 230 11.10 -3.08 20.49
N PRO A 231 12.36 -3.50 20.25
CA PRO A 231 12.84 -4.81 20.68
C PRO A 231 12.59 -5.08 22.17
N GLU A 232 12.76 -4.06 23.02
CA GLU A 232 12.52 -4.15 24.47
C GLU A 232 11.08 -4.57 24.81
N ASP A 233 10.09 -4.12 24.04
CA ASP A 233 8.68 -4.48 24.22
C ASP A 233 8.38 -5.92 23.75
N LEU A 234 9.12 -6.41 22.75
CA LEU A 234 8.96 -7.78 22.21
C LEU A 234 9.53 -8.87 23.11
N ILE A 235 10.52 -8.56 23.95
CA ILE A 235 11.17 -9.53 24.84
C ILE A 235 10.14 -10.30 25.67
N GLN A 236 9.07 -9.63 26.12
CA GLN A 236 8.06 -10.26 26.98
C GLN A 236 7.19 -11.27 26.24
N TYR A 237 6.86 -11.01 24.96
CA TYR A 237 6.10 -11.93 24.13
C TYR A 237 6.95 -13.13 23.71
N LEU A 238 8.22 -12.89 23.39
CA LEU A 238 9.19 -13.94 23.09
C LEU A 238 9.42 -14.85 24.29
N ASP A 239 9.58 -14.28 25.48
CA ASP A 239 9.75 -15.05 26.72
C ASP A 239 8.53 -15.96 26.99
N ALA A 240 7.33 -15.41 26.91
CA ALA A 240 6.10 -16.18 27.07
C ALA A 240 5.97 -17.28 26.00
N TRP A 241 6.25 -16.98 24.73
CA TRP A 241 6.17 -17.93 23.64
C TRP A 241 7.18 -19.08 23.75
N LEU A 242 8.43 -18.76 24.07
CA LEU A 242 9.54 -19.72 24.06
C LEU A 242 9.57 -20.61 25.31
N THR A 243 8.91 -20.19 26.39
CA THR A 243 8.79 -20.94 27.65
C THR A 243 7.48 -21.74 27.79
N THR A 244 6.49 -21.52 26.92
CA THR A 244 5.19 -22.21 26.97
C THR A 244 5.29 -23.69 26.55
N GLU A 245 4.63 -24.58 27.28
CA GLU A 245 4.49 -25.99 26.91
C GLU A 245 3.73 -26.15 25.59
N GLY A 246 4.26 -26.93 24.64
CA GLY A 246 3.65 -27.12 23.32
C GLY A 246 3.88 -25.97 22.32
N THR A 247 4.88 -25.11 22.58
CA THR A 247 5.27 -24.00 21.68
C THR A 247 5.58 -24.45 20.24
N SER A 248 5.27 -23.58 19.27
CA SER A 248 5.61 -23.75 17.86
C SER A 248 7.08 -23.43 17.53
N ALA A 249 7.85 -22.92 18.49
CA ALA A 249 9.25 -22.55 18.32
C ALA A 249 10.17 -23.78 18.16
N THR A 250 11.28 -23.60 17.43
CA THR A 250 12.28 -24.66 17.24
C THR A 250 13.11 -24.90 18.51
N ALA A 251 13.78 -26.06 18.58
CA ALA A 251 14.72 -26.34 19.66
C ALA A 251 15.91 -25.36 19.69
N ASN A 252 16.35 -24.91 18.51
CA ASN A 252 17.44 -23.95 18.37
C ASN A 252 17.08 -22.57 18.95
N LEU A 253 15.92 -22.02 18.57
CA LEU A 253 15.40 -20.75 19.12
C LEU A 253 15.30 -20.79 20.65
N ARG A 254 14.81 -21.90 21.21
CA ARG A 254 14.72 -22.08 22.67
C ARG A 254 16.10 -22.12 23.34
N LYS A 255 17.08 -22.78 22.71
CA LYS A 255 18.47 -22.81 23.20
C LYS A 255 19.09 -21.41 23.20
N LEU A 256 18.94 -20.66 22.11
CA LEU A 256 19.42 -19.29 22.00
C LEU A 256 18.75 -18.37 23.03
N TRP A 257 17.44 -18.52 23.26
CA TRP A 257 16.70 -17.73 24.25
C TRP A 257 17.06 -18.05 25.70
N ALA A 258 17.57 -19.25 26.00
CA ALA A 258 18.05 -19.55 27.35
C ALA A 258 19.25 -18.68 27.77
N GLN A 259 19.96 -18.09 26.80
CA GLN A 259 21.08 -17.18 27.03
C GLN A 259 20.58 -15.74 27.09
N GLN A 260 20.74 -15.08 28.25
CA GLN A 260 20.21 -13.73 28.48
C GLN A 260 20.82 -12.67 27.55
N GLU A 261 22.07 -12.85 27.12
CA GLU A 261 22.76 -11.95 26.16
C GLU A 261 22.15 -11.99 24.74
N SER A 262 21.38 -13.02 24.41
CA SER A 262 20.73 -13.19 23.11
C SER A 262 19.35 -12.51 23.03
N HIS A 263 18.74 -12.16 24.15
CA HIS A 263 17.35 -11.67 24.22
C HIS A 263 17.13 -10.44 23.36
N GLU A 264 17.99 -9.43 23.50
CA GLU A 264 17.89 -8.17 22.75
C GLU A 264 18.07 -8.37 21.24
N ARG A 265 18.96 -9.31 20.86
CA ARG A 265 19.27 -9.60 19.45
C ARG A 265 18.11 -10.33 18.78
N LEU A 266 17.58 -11.37 19.45
CA LEU A 266 16.40 -12.11 19.00
C LEU A 266 15.16 -11.21 18.92
N ALA A 267 14.99 -10.30 19.88
CA ALA A 267 13.92 -9.32 19.85
C ALA A 267 14.07 -8.29 18.72
N SER A 268 15.30 -7.92 18.36
CA SER A 268 15.56 -7.04 17.22
C SER A 268 15.17 -7.72 15.89
N ILE A 269 15.51 -9.00 15.72
CA ILE A 269 15.12 -9.78 14.55
C ILE A 269 13.59 -9.94 14.50
N ALA A 270 12.96 -10.31 15.62
CA ALA A 270 11.51 -10.41 15.69
C ALA A 270 10.79 -9.07 15.40
N ALA A 271 11.38 -7.93 15.76
CA ALA A 271 10.85 -6.61 15.43
C ALA A 271 10.89 -6.33 13.92
N VAL A 272 11.99 -6.68 13.25
CA VAL A 272 12.14 -6.57 11.79
C VAL A 272 11.15 -7.49 11.08
N GLU A 273 11.00 -8.73 11.56
CA GLU A 273 10.03 -9.69 11.04
C GLU A 273 8.59 -9.20 11.22
N LEU A 274 8.22 -8.68 12.40
CA LEU A 274 6.87 -8.15 12.65
C LEU A 274 6.54 -6.93 11.76
N ALA A 275 7.52 -6.03 11.57
CA ALA A 275 7.34 -4.84 10.75
C ALA A 275 7.20 -5.16 9.26
N ASN A 276 7.73 -6.29 8.79
CA ASN A 276 7.65 -6.76 7.41
C ASN A 276 6.59 -7.85 7.19
N TRP A 277 6.01 -8.40 8.26
CA TRP A 277 4.99 -9.44 8.17
C TRP A 277 3.67 -8.89 7.63
N ASP A 278 3.15 -9.54 6.60
CA ASP A 278 1.95 -9.15 5.86
C ASP A 278 0.65 -9.74 6.44
N GLY A 279 0.73 -10.53 7.52
CA GLY A 279 -0.44 -11.16 8.13
C GLY A 279 -0.71 -12.59 7.62
N THR A 280 0.04 -13.08 6.65
CA THR A 280 -0.14 -14.44 6.08
C THR A 280 0.60 -15.51 6.87
N PHE A 281 0.23 -16.78 6.64
CA PHE A 281 0.90 -17.96 7.21
C PHE A 281 1.51 -18.78 6.08
N GLY A 282 2.72 -19.31 6.31
CA GLY A 282 3.30 -20.31 5.41
C GLY A 282 2.46 -21.60 5.42
N SER A 283 2.26 -22.19 4.24
CA SER A 283 1.45 -23.40 3.98
C SER A 283 1.86 -24.65 4.78
N GLU A 284 3.09 -24.70 5.29
CA GLU A 284 3.65 -25.85 6.02
C GLU A 284 3.46 -25.78 7.54
N ILE A 285 2.94 -24.68 8.07
CA ILE A 285 2.59 -24.60 9.49
C ILE A 285 1.23 -25.28 9.64
N ALA A 286 1.25 -26.61 9.79
CA ALA A 286 0.11 -27.34 10.34
C ALA A 286 -0.17 -26.73 11.71
N VAL A 287 -1.18 -25.86 11.76
CA VAL A 287 -1.63 -25.20 12.98
C VAL A 287 -2.13 -26.30 13.92
N THR A 288 -1.25 -26.81 14.79
CA THR A 288 -1.61 -27.69 15.90
C THR A 288 -2.27 -26.92 17.05
N SER A 289 -2.62 -25.64 16.87
CA SER A 289 -3.40 -24.86 17.82
C SER A 289 -4.89 -24.93 17.50
N SER A 290 -5.55 -25.92 18.08
CA SER A 290 -7.02 -26.02 18.19
C SER A 290 -7.66 -24.89 19.02
N SER A 291 -6.96 -23.79 19.31
CA SER A 291 -7.40 -22.73 20.24
C SER A 291 -7.15 -21.28 19.79
N VAL A 292 -6.41 -21.01 18.70
CA VAL A 292 -6.31 -19.65 18.12
C VAL A 292 -7.18 -19.64 16.86
N GLY A 293 -8.49 -19.63 17.08
CA GLY A 293 -9.50 -19.88 16.06
C GLY A 293 -9.46 -18.89 14.90
N ALA A 294 -9.81 -19.39 13.72
CA ALA A 294 -10.17 -18.59 12.55
C ALA A 294 -11.14 -17.46 12.99
N ARG A 295 -10.70 -16.20 12.90
CA ARG A 295 -11.44 -15.04 13.40
C ARG A 295 -11.91 -14.21 12.21
N ALA A 296 -13.18 -13.83 12.23
CA ALA A 296 -13.69 -12.78 11.36
C ALA A 296 -13.45 -11.42 12.02
N LEU A 297 -13.21 -10.39 11.20
CA LEU A 297 -12.87 -9.03 11.59
C LEU A 297 -13.82 -8.05 10.91
N VAL A 298 -13.96 -6.85 11.46
CA VAL A 298 -14.58 -5.71 10.75
C VAL A 298 -13.53 -4.94 9.98
N VAL A 299 -13.85 -4.57 8.74
CA VAL A 299 -13.09 -3.62 7.93
C VAL A 299 -14.00 -2.42 7.65
N ALA A 300 -13.48 -1.21 7.78
CA ALA A 300 -14.24 0.02 7.63
C ALA A 300 -13.57 1.00 6.67
N ASN A 301 -14.37 1.66 5.84
CA ASN A 301 -13.95 2.78 4.99
C ASN A 301 -14.83 3.99 5.24
N LEU A 302 -14.20 5.15 5.41
CA LEU A 302 -14.89 6.44 5.35
C LEU A 302 -14.86 6.94 3.91
N ARG A 303 -16.03 7.24 3.36
CA ARG A 303 -16.17 7.88 2.06
C ARG A 303 -16.48 9.33 2.27
N SER A 304 -15.68 10.21 1.69
CA SER A 304 -15.90 11.65 1.66
C SER A 304 -16.08 12.07 0.21
N GLY A 305 -17.30 12.37 -0.21
CA GLY A 305 -17.58 12.73 -1.61
C GLY A 305 -18.63 13.81 -1.76
N PHE A 306 -18.99 14.13 -3.01
CA PHE A 306 -20.01 15.15 -3.34
C PHE A 306 -21.39 14.88 -2.71
N LEU A 307 -21.69 13.63 -2.33
CA LEU A 307 -22.94 13.24 -1.67
C LEU A 307 -22.88 13.34 -0.13
N GLY A 308 -21.77 13.81 0.43
CA GLY A 308 -21.49 13.85 1.87
C GLY A 308 -20.59 12.71 2.32
N GLU A 309 -20.36 12.65 3.64
CA GLU A 309 -19.60 11.57 4.26
C GLU A 309 -20.47 10.31 4.46
N SER A 310 -19.89 9.13 4.33
CA SER A 310 -20.53 7.86 4.70
C SER A 310 -19.54 6.83 5.25
N LEU A 311 -20.02 5.97 6.14
CA LEU A 311 -19.28 4.84 6.70
C LEU A 311 -19.72 3.54 6.01
N ASP A 312 -18.78 2.83 5.43
CA ASP A 312 -18.99 1.48 4.91
C ASP A 312 -18.29 0.45 5.79
N LEU A 313 -19.00 -0.64 6.12
CA LEU A 313 -18.49 -1.75 6.93
C LEU A 313 -18.52 -3.05 6.13
N PHE A 314 -17.47 -3.84 6.28
CA PHE A 314 -17.26 -5.14 5.60
C PHE A 314 -16.84 -6.18 6.62
N LEU A 315 -17.14 -7.45 6.34
CA LEU A 315 -16.54 -8.57 7.04
C LEU A 315 -15.20 -8.90 6.37
N GLY A 316 -14.19 -9.16 7.20
CA GLY A 316 -12.86 -9.59 6.77
C GLY A 316 -12.48 -10.94 7.37
N LEU A 317 -11.74 -11.76 6.63
CA LEU A 317 -11.16 -13.01 7.12
C LEU A 317 -9.81 -13.30 6.46
N ARG A 318 -8.97 -14.10 7.12
CA ARG A 318 -7.74 -14.63 6.53
C ARG A 318 -7.91 -16.14 6.33
N PRO A 319 -7.70 -16.67 5.10
CA PRO A 319 -7.87 -18.09 4.83
C PRO A 319 -6.90 -18.92 5.68
N TYR A 320 -7.39 -19.95 6.36
CA TYR A 320 -6.56 -20.86 7.16
C TYR A 320 -6.08 -22.09 6.36
N LYS A 321 -6.55 -22.25 5.11
CA LYS A 321 -6.07 -23.24 4.14
C LYS A 321 -5.82 -22.55 2.80
N SER A 322 -4.86 -23.06 2.04
CA SER A 322 -4.47 -22.52 0.73
C SER A 322 -5.47 -22.82 -0.39
N ASP A 323 -6.37 -23.79 -0.21
CA ASP A 323 -7.36 -24.23 -1.20
C ASP A 323 -8.73 -23.53 -1.08
N MET A 324 -8.87 -22.59 -0.14
CA MET A 324 -10.08 -21.78 -0.04
C MET A 324 -10.25 -20.94 -1.33
N ASP A 325 -11.51 -20.72 -1.74
CA ASP A 325 -11.89 -20.07 -3.00
C ASP A 325 -12.71 -18.78 -2.83
N GLY A 326 -13.00 -18.37 -1.59
CA GLY A 326 -13.81 -17.19 -1.27
C GLY A 326 -15.30 -17.49 -1.11
N SER A 327 -15.73 -18.73 -1.43
CA SER A 327 -17.12 -19.18 -1.30
C SER A 327 -17.43 -19.50 0.16
N MET A 328 -18.05 -18.57 0.88
CA MET A 328 -18.41 -18.74 2.29
C MET A 328 -19.93 -18.76 2.49
N GLU A 329 -20.36 -19.13 3.69
CA GLU A 329 -21.73 -18.99 4.17
C GLU A 329 -21.73 -18.28 5.51
N VAL A 330 -22.72 -17.39 5.72
CA VAL A 330 -22.97 -16.69 6.97
C VAL A 330 -24.30 -17.14 7.57
N ARG A 331 -24.32 -17.30 8.89
CA ARG A 331 -25.53 -17.71 9.61
C ARG A 331 -26.47 -16.53 9.83
N ALA A 332 -27.66 -16.54 9.22
CA ALA A 332 -28.70 -15.54 9.44
C ALA A 332 -29.40 -15.72 10.81
N VAL A 333 -30.10 -14.68 11.27
CA VAL A 333 -30.81 -14.68 12.56
C VAL A 333 -31.87 -15.78 12.66
N ASN A 334 -32.53 -16.11 11.56
CA ASN A 334 -33.51 -17.21 11.47
C ASN A 334 -32.86 -18.62 11.52
N GLY A 335 -31.54 -18.70 11.62
CA GLY A 335 -30.77 -19.94 11.70
C GLY A 335 -30.34 -20.53 10.34
N THR A 336 -30.77 -19.95 9.22
CA THR A 336 -30.37 -20.42 7.88
C THR A 336 -28.97 -19.95 7.52
N TRP A 337 -28.21 -20.78 6.81
CA TRP A 337 -26.95 -20.38 6.19
C TRP A 337 -27.23 -19.73 4.85
N LEU A 338 -26.74 -18.51 4.68
CA LEU A 338 -26.84 -17.76 3.43
C LEU A 338 -25.45 -17.71 2.82
N PRO A 339 -25.32 -17.82 1.49
CA PRO A 339 -24.02 -17.63 0.84
C PRO A 339 -23.46 -16.25 1.21
N LEU A 340 -22.14 -16.10 1.22
CA LEU A 340 -21.42 -14.85 1.44
C LEU A 340 -20.10 -14.90 0.67
N GLY A 341 -19.85 -13.91 -0.20
CA GLY A 341 -18.67 -13.91 -1.07
C GLY A 341 -17.53 -13.11 -0.47
N PHE A 342 -16.34 -13.71 -0.43
CA PHE A 342 -15.12 -13.01 -0.03
C PHE A 342 -14.17 -12.88 -1.23
N ALA A 343 -13.77 -11.66 -1.54
CA ALA A 343 -12.74 -11.41 -2.54
C ALA A 343 -11.37 -11.34 -1.84
N PRO A 344 -10.33 -11.96 -2.42
CA PRO A 344 -8.98 -11.82 -1.89
C PRO A 344 -8.52 -10.37 -1.97
N GLY A 345 -8.05 -9.83 -0.84
CA GLY A 345 -7.35 -8.56 -0.77
C GLY A 345 -5.83 -8.77 -0.69
N THR A 346 -5.11 -7.65 -0.57
CA THR A 346 -3.67 -7.65 -0.30
C THR A 346 -3.38 -8.31 1.06
N ALA A 347 -2.15 -8.75 1.33
CA ALA A 347 -1.74 -9.24 2.65
C ALA A 347 -2.62 -10.40 3.22
N GLY A 348 -3.22 -11.19 2.33
CA GLY A 348 -4.09 -12.32 2.66
C GLY A 348 -5.42 -11.96 3.36
N LEU A 349 -5.79 -10.68 3.48
CA LEU A 349 -7.06 -10.27 4.07
C LEU A 349 -8.15 -10.29 3.00
N TRP A 350 -9.09 -11.21 3.11
CA TRP A 350 -10.25 -11.29 2.23
C TRP A 350 -11.40 -10.46 2.80
N ARG A 351 -12.18 -9.80 1.94
CA ARG A 351 -13.31 -8.95 2.35
C ARG A 351 -14.57 -9.15 1.52
N THR A 352 -15.71 -8.85 2.13
CA THR A 352 -17.02 -8.84 1.45
C THR A 352 -17.13 -7.69 0.44
N ALA A 353 -17.95 -7.85 -0.60
CA ALA A 353 -18.16 -6.82 -1.63
C ALA A 353 -19.22 -5.76 -1.24
N TYR A 354 -19.15 -4.57 -1.84
CA TYR A 354 -20.09 -3.45 -1.62
C TYR A 354 -21.55 -3.75 -2.00
N THR A 355 -21.80 -4.82 -2.75
CA THR A 355 -23.14 -5.21 -3.23
C THR A 355 -23.90 -6.08 -2.23
N GLU A 356 -23.23 -6.56 -1.18
CA GLU A 356 -23.83 -7.43 -0.17
C GLU A 356 -24.68 -6.61 0.80
N VAL A 357 -25.95 -6.97 0.93
CA VAL A 357 -26.92 -6.18 1.68
C VAL A 357 -26.97 -6.66 3.13
N ILE A 358 -25.88 -6.47 3.88
CA ILE A 358 -25.80 -6.81 5.30
C ILE A 358 -26.37 -5.67 6.15
N ASP A 359 -27.16 -5.99 7.17
CA ASP A 359 -27.50 -5.04 8.22
C ASP A 359 -26.33 -4.87 9.20
N PHE A 360 -25.69 -3.69 9.14
CA PHE A 360 -24.53 -3.35 9.95
C PHE A 360 -24.78 -3.42 11.47
N ARG A 361 -26.01 -3.15 11.93
CA ARG A 361 -26.33 -3.27 13.35
C ARG A 361 -26.24 -4.73 13.80
N SER A 362 -26.86 -5.65 13.04
CA SER A 362 -26.81 -7.09 13.29
C SER A 362 -25.38 -7.65 13.25
N MET A 363 -24.53 -7.09 12.39
CA MET A 363 -23.12 -7.43 12.26
C MET A 363 -22.29 -7.01 13.47
N LEU A 364 -22.50 -5.80 14.01
CA LEU A 364 -21.71 -5.28 15.15
C LEU A 364 -22.21 -5.76 16.51
N GLU A 365 -23.53 -5.95 16.68
CA GLU A 365 -24.15 -6.33 17.95
C GLU A 365 -24.30 -7.84 18.14
N GLY A 366 -24.33 -8.61 17.05
CA GLY A 366 -24.52 -10.06 17.08
C GLY A 366 -23.20 -10.85 17.16
N VAL A 367 -23.32 -12.16 17.39
CA VAL A 367 -22.19 -13.09 17.18
C VAL A 367 -22.27 -13.59 15.74
N VAL A 368 -21.39 -13.10 14.87
CA VAL A 368 -21.36 -13.54 13.47
C VAL A 368 -20.62 -14.87 13.37
N GLN A 369 -21.21 -15.82 12.64
CA GLN A 369 -20.62 -17.12 12.34
C GLN A 369 -20.52 -17.29 10.82
N ILE A 370 -19.34 -17.62 10.34
CA ILE A 370 -19.03 -17.81 8.92
C ILE A 370 -18.37 -19.17 8.75
N ARG A 371 -18.69 -19.90 7.69
CA ARG A 371 -18.05 -21.18 7.33
C ARG A 371 -17.78 -21.26 5.84
N HIS A 372 -16.93 -22.18 5.42
CA HIS A 372 -16.74 -22.45 3.99
C HIS A 372 -18.00 -23.10 3.39
N ALA A 373 -18.38 -22.70 2.18
CA ALA A 373 -19.60 -23.18 1.55
C ALA A 373 -19.50 -24.67 1.21
N GLY A 374 -20.46 -25.46 1.72
CA GLY A 374 -20.48 -26.92 1.54
C GLY A 374 -19.62 -27.70 2.54
N ASP A 375 -18.90 -27.05 3.46
CA ASP A 375 -18.15 -27.70 4.55
C ASP A 375 -18.87 -27.54 5.90
N ASP A 376 -19.89 -28.38 6.13
CA ASP A 376 -20.71 -28.34 7.35
C ASP A 376 -19.96 -28.69 8.65
N GLN A 377 -18.83 -29.41 8.54
CA GLN A 377 -18.01 -29.85 9.67
C GLN A 377 -16.68 -29.08 9.77
N GLY A 378 -16.47 -28.11 8.87
CA GLY A 378 -15.25 -27.31 8.81
C GLY A 378 -15.07 -26.35 9.98
N GLN A 379 -13.86 -25.82 10.08
CA GLN A 379 -13.55 -24.75 11.02
C GLN A 379 -14.39 -23.51 10.69
N SER A 380 -15.18 -23.04 11.66
CA SER A 380 -15.96 -21.81 11.51
C SER A 380 -15.16 -20.59 11.96
N TYR A 381 -15.34 -19.49 11.24
CA TYR A 381 -14.92 -18.16 11.65
C TYR A 381 -15.97 -17.54 12.57
N ARG A 382 -15.51 -16.85 13.61
CA ARG A 382 -16.37 -16.15 14.55
C ARG A 382 -15.94 -14.70 14.70
N HIS A 383 -16.91 -13.79 14.70
CA HIS A 383 -16.73 -12.41 15.16
C HIS A 383 -17.57 -12.18 16.41
N PRO A 384 -16.94 -11.93 17.58
CA PRO A 384 -17.65 -11.57 18.78
C PRO A 384 -17.93 -10.05 18.81
N PRO A 385 -19.10 -9.63 19.32
CA PRO A 385 -19.44 -8.21 19.40
C PRO A 385 -18.64 -7.49 20.51
N ARG A 386 -18.41 -6.19 20.32
CA ARG A 386 -17.58 -5.33 21.20
C ARG A 386 -18.33 -4.06 21.62
N MET A 387 -17.98 -3.51 22.79
CA MET A 387 -18.51 -2.20 23.25
C MET A 387 -17.74 -1.02 22.65
N VAL A 388 -16.41 -1.17 22.56
CA VAL A 388 -15.48 -0.25 21.92
C VAL A 388 -14.73 -1.07 20.88
N MET A 389 -14.79 -0.62 19.62
CA MET A 389 -14.13 -1.29 18.51
C MET A 389 -13.08 -0.36 17.92
N PRO A 390 -11.79 -0.59 18.22
CA PRO A 390 -10.70 0.12 17.55
C PRO A 390 -10.50 -0.45 16.16
N LEU A 391 -10.57 0.43 15.17
CA LEU A 391 -10.27 0.13 13.77
C LEU A 391 -9.02 0.94 13.41
N ILE A 392 -7.91 0.27 13.13
CA ILE A 392 -6.61 0.91 12.84
C ILE A 392 -6.42 0.97 11.34
N TYR A 393 -5.94 2.11 10.84
CA TYR A 393 -5.63 2.26 9.41
C TYR A 393 -4.52 1.29 9.01
N ASP A 394 -4.88 0.34 8.14
CA ASP A 394 -3.95 -0.58 7.51
C ASP A 394 -3.62 -0.05 6.11
N GLU A 395 -2.37 0.37 5.92
CA GLU A 395 -1.90 0.95 4.66
C GLU A 395 -1.99 -0.04 3.49
N LEU A 396 -1.73 -1.34 3.73
CA LEU A 396 -1.77 -2.35 2.68
C LEU A 396 -3.20 -2.55 2.16
N GLN A 397 -4.18 -2.41 3.05
CA GLN A 397 -5.61 -2.47 2.71
C GLN A 397 -6.19 -1.13 2.29
N SER A 398 -5.50 -0.03 2.58
CA SER A 398 -6.02 1.35 2.53
C SER A 398 -7.42 1.43 3.15
N ALA A 399 -7.55 0.83 4.33
CA ALA A 399 -8.82 0.67 5.04
C ALA A 399 -8.55 0.57 6.55
N PHE A 400 -9.55 0.87 7.37
CA PHE A 400 -9.44 0.67 8.81
C PHE A 400 -9.84 -0.76 9.18
N VAL A 401 -8.91 -1.52 9.78
CA VAL A 401 -9.10 -2.93 10.13
C VAL A 401 -9.25 -3.07 11.64
N GLU A 402 -10.19 -3.91 12.08
CA GLU A 402 -10.40 -4.19 13.50
C GLU A 402 -9.12 -4.70 14.17
N ALA A 403 -8.71 -3.99 15.21
CA ALA A 403 -7.61 -4.36 16.09
C ALA A 403 -8.14 -4.76 17.47
N GLU A 404 -7.29 -5.38 18.29
CA GLU A 404 -7.64 -5.62 19.69
C GLU A 404 -7.52 -4.36 20.55
N ARG A 405 -6.59 -3.47 20.20
CA ARG A 405 -6.20 -2.28 20.96
C ARG A 405 -5.77 -1.17 20.00
N LEU A 406 -5.93 0.08 20.40
CA LEU A 406 -5.31 1.22 19.74
C LEU A 406 -3.78 1.12 19.75
N GLN A 407 -3.16 1.71 18.74
CA GLN A 407 -1.71 1.84 18.62
C GLN A 407 -1.30 3.31 18.74
N LEU A 408 -0.07 3.53 19.21
CA LEU A 408 0.47 4.87 19.36
C LEU A 408 0.85 5.47 18.00
N GLY A 409 0.47 6.72 17.76
CA GLY A 409 0.80 7.48 16.55
C GLY A 409 0.20 6.94 15.25
N VAL A 410 -0.70 5.96 15.29
CA VAL A 410 -1.37 5.40 14.10
C VAL A 410 -2.78 5.97 13.98
N ASP A 411 -3.23 6.21 12.75
CA ASP A 411 -4.59 6.66 12.47
C ASP A 411 -5.61 5.59 12.82
N ALA A 412 -6.68 5.97 13.53
CA ALA A 412 -7.71 5.06 13.97
C ALA A 412 -9.12 5.67 13.87
N LEU A 413 -10.10 4.77 13.70
CA LEU A 413 -11.51 5.03 13.99
C LEU A 413 -11.90 4.27 15.25
N LEU A 414 -12.80 4.86 16.04
CA LEU A 414 -13.42 4.18 17.18
C LEU A 414 -14.92 4.16 17.00
N LEU A 415 -15.47 2.95 16.89
CA LEU A 415 -16.90 2.74 17.05
C LEU A 415 -17.21 2.43 18.51
N VAL A 416 -18.05 3.27 19.12
CA VAL A 416 -18.46 3.15 20.52
C VAL A 416 -19.97 3.03 20.59
N ARG A 417 -20.45 2.01 21.28
CA ARG A 417 -21.88 1.83 21.51
C ARG A 417 -22.39 2.94 22.45
N SER A 418 -23.40 3.69 22.01
CA SER A 418 -24.02 4.78 22.78
C SER A 418 -25.28 4.38 23.54
N ALA A 419 -25.90 3.26 23.16
CA ALA A 419 -27.13 2.75 23.79
C ALA A 419 -26.94 1.36 24.42
N GLY A 420 -27.31 1.21 25.69
CA GLY A 420 -27.38 -0.10 26.37
C GLY A 420 -28.29 -0.09 27.60
N THR A 421 -28.73 -1.26 28.05
CA THR A 421 -29.74 -1.41 29.11
C THR A 421 -29.16 -1.39 30.53
N SER A 422 -27.83 -1.35 30.68
CA SER A 422 -27.14 -1.39 31.97
C SER A 422 -26.42 -0.07 32.30
N LYS A 423 -26.18 0.18 33.59
CA LYS A 423 -25.31 1.28 34.06
C LYS A 423 -23.87 1.17 33.55
N LEU A 424 -23.40 -0.01 33.13
CA LEU A 424 -22.08 -0.20 32.55
C LEU A 424 -22.02 0.24 31.08
N ALA A 425 -23.12 0.14 30.33
CA ALA A 425 -23.18 0.66 28.97
C ALA A 425 -23.39 2.19 28.94
N ALA A 426 -24.07 2.75 29.96
CA ALA A 426 -24.18 4.19 30.15
C ALA A 426 -22.79 4.80 30.47
N GLY A 427 -22.46 5.93 29.85
CA GLY A 427 -21.20 6.65 30.11
C GLY A 427 -19.99 6.18 29.29
N ALA A 428 -20.13 5.17 28.42
CA ALA A 428 -19.01 4.64 27.65
C ALA A 428 -18.45 5.69 26.66
N VAL A 429 -19.34 6.42 25.98
CA VAL A 429 -18.96 7.47 25.03
C VAL A 429 -18.22 8.60 25.75
N GLU A 430 -18.71 9.02 26.93
CA GLU A 430 -18.12 10.08 27.74
C GLU A 430 -16.76 9.67 28.31
N GLU A 431 -16.62 8.43 28.77
CA GLU A 431 -15.35 7.88 29.27
C GLU A 431 -14.30 7.76 28.15
N VAL A 432 -14.69 7.26 26.97
CA VAL A 432 -13.83 7.22 25.78
C VAL A 432 -13.42 8.63 25.39
N GLU A 433 -14.36 9.57 25.28
CA GLU A 433 -14.08 10.95 24.93
C GLU A 433 -13.13 11.61 25.94
N GLY A 434 -13.28 11.35 27.24
CA GLY A 434 -12.36 11.84 28.27
C GLY A 434 -10.92 11.31 28.11
N ILE A 435 -10.77 10.03 27.76
CA ILE A 435 -9.46 9.43 27.48
C ILE A 435 -8.84 10.05 26.22
N LEU A 436 -9.63 10.23 25.16
CA LEU A 436 -9.17 10.85 23.91
C LEU A 436 -8.72 12.30 24.15
N ARG A 437 -9.47 13.11 24.92
CA ARG A 437 -9.06 14.48 25.27
C ARG A 437 -7.70 14.54 25.96
N GLN A 438 -7.36 13.54 26.76
CA GLN A 438 -6.13 13.53 27.55
C GLN A 438 -4.93 12.97 26.77
N PHE A 439 -5.14 12.00 25.88
CA PHE A 439 -4.05 11.21 25.30
C PHE A 439 -4.03 11.18 23.77
N ALA A 440 -5.06 11.65 23.09
CA ALA A 440 -5.09 11.75 21.64
C ALA A 440 -4.72 13.16 21.17
N ARG A 441 -4.12 13.24 19.98
CA ARG A 441 -3.83 14.52 19.30
C ARG A 441 -5.15 15.31 19.15
N PRO A 442 -5.14 16.62 19.44
CA PRO A 442 -6.29 17.48 19.21
C PRO A 442 -6.78 17.43 17.75
N GLY A 443 -8.06 17.71 17.52
CA GLY A 443 -8.67 17.73 16.17
C GLY A 443 -9.52 16.52 15.80
N TYR A 444 -9.55 15.46 16.63
CA TYR A 444 -10.45 14.32 16.40
C TYR A 444 -11.93 14.74 16.43
N ARG A 445 -12.77 14.09 15.62
CA ARG A 445 -14.21 14.42 15.53
C ARG A 445 -15.08 13.34 16.15
N LYS A 446 -16.17 13.76 16.79
CA LYS A 446 -17.26 12.88 17.26
C LYS A 446 -18.44 13.00 16.31
N VAL A 447 -18.84 11.87 15.72
CA VAL A 447 -19.89 11.78 14.72
C VAL A 447 -21.04 10.93 15.27
N ASP A 448 -22.14 11.60 15.61
CA ASP A 448 -23.36 10.94 16.13
C ASP A 448 -24.28 10.42 15.01
N SER A 449 -24.15 10.95 13.79
CA SER A 449 -24.97 10.53 12.65
C SER A 449 -24.24 10.75 11.33
N ILE A 450 -24.15 9.68 10.54
CA ILE A 450 -23.58 9.65 9.19
C ILE A 450 -24.21 8.48 8.44
N SER A 451 -24.32 8.56 7.11
CA SER A 451 -24.84 7.46 6.31
C SER A 451 -24.00 6.20 6.53
N GLY A 452 -24.63 5.10 6.97
CA GLY A 452 -23.95 3.84 7.24
C GLY A 452 -23.48 3.66 8.70
N LEU A 453 -23.58 4.67 9.57
CA LEU A 453 -23.45 4.45 11.01
C LEU A 453 -24.75 3.86 11.58
N PRO A 454 -24.72 2.70 12.25
CA PRO A 454 -25.92 2.11 12.84
C PRO A 454 -26.47 2.94 14.01
N GLU A 455 -27.79 2.90 14.20
CA GLU A 455 -28.42 3.53 15.35
C GLU A 455 -27.90 2.92 16.67
N GLY A 456 -27.63 3.76 17.67
CA GLY A 456 -27.06 3.33 18.96
C GLY A 456 -25.54 3.19 18.97
N TRP A 457 -24.86 3.70 17.94
CA TRP A 457 -23.40 3.81 17.84
C TRP A 457 -22.97 5.26 17.61
N VAL A 458 -21.79 5.60 18.13
CA VAL A 458 -21.08 6.86 17.90
C VAL A 458 -19.73 6.52 17.28
N LEU A 459 -19.34 7.29 16.28
CA LEU A 459 -18.05 7.15 15.60
C LEU A 459 -17.13 8.30 16.05
N PHE A 460 -15.90 7.97 16.44
CA PHE A 460 -14.82 8.95 16.51
C PHE A 460 -13.91 8.78 15.29
N THR A 461 -13.68 9.87 14.57
CA THR A 461 -12.76 9.93 13.41
C THR A 461 -11.51 10.72 13.77
N ASP A 462 -10.47 10.56 12.96
CA ASP A 462 -9.24 11.35 13.07
C ASP A 462 -8.54 11.13 14.43
N VAL A 463 -8.68 9.92 15.00
CA VAL A 463 -8.12 9.56 16.30
C VAL A 463 -6.67 9.14 16.15
N GLN A 464 -5.76 9.89 16.77
CA GLN A 464 -4.32 9.58 16.84
C GLN A 464 -3.87 9.59 18.29
N LEU A 465 -3.57 8.42 18.86
CA LEU A 465 -3.24 8.28 20.28
C LEU A 465 -1.72 8.45 20.53
N PHE A 466 -1.32 9.31 21.46
CA PHE A 466 0.10 9.55 21.81
C PHE A 466 0.45 9.13 23.24
N GLY A 467 -0.53 8.88 24.10
CA GLY A 467 -0.31 8.38 25.46
C GLY A 467 -1.21 7.20 25.81
N ALA A 468 -1.12 6.73 27.05
CA ALA A 468 -2.01 5.71 27.59
C ALA A 468 -2.47 6.09 29.00
N PRO A 469 -3.71 5.74 29.38
CA PRO A 469 -4.18 5.95 30.74
C PRO A 469 -3.35 5.12 31.75
N SER A 470 -2.81 5.78 32.77
CA SER A 470 -2.05 5.14 33.86
C SER A 470 -2.95 4.42 34.88
N VAL A 471 -4.22 4.81 34.94
CA VAL A 471 -5.26 4.17 35.77
C VAL A 471 -5.93 3.06 34.95
N SER A 472 -6.30 1.96 35.60
CA SER A 472 -6.99 0.84 34.95
C SER A 472 -8.35 1.28 34.39
N THR A 473 -8.37 1.74 33.14
CA THR A 473 -9.60 1.83 32.37
C THR A 473 -10.19 0.43 32.21
N ARG A 474 -11.53 0.33 32.20
CA ARG A 474 -12.23 -0.93 31.89
C ARG A 474 -12.16 -1.30 30.40
N PHE A 475 -11.79 -0.33 29.55
CA PHE A 475 -11.61 -0.48 28.11
C PHE A 475 -10.14 -0.75 27.79
N ASN A 476 -9.76 -2.02 27.85
CA ASN A 476 -8.42 -2.49 27.48
C ASN A 476 -8.07 -2.15 26.02
N GLU A 477 -9.11 -1.97 25.19
CA GLU A 477 -9.04 -1.55 23.79
C GLU A 477 -8.38 -0.17 23.60
N LEU A 478 -8.39 0.68 24.63
CA LEU A 478 -7.79 2.02 24.61
C LEU A 478 -6.37 2.05 25.21
N VAL A 479 -5.81 0.90 25.57
CA VAL A 479 -4.48 0.80 26.19
C VAL A 479 -3.49 0.17 25.21
N PRO A 480 -2.63 0.98 24.57
CA PRO A 480 -1.59 0.51 23.66
C PRO A 480 -0.63 -0.50 24.30
N MET A 481 -0.03 -1.33 23.46
CA MET A 481 0.98 -2.31 23.88
C MET A 481 2.39 -1.71 23.93
N ALA A 482 2.69 -0.79 23.01
CA ALA A 482 3.98 -0.11 22.93
C ALA A 482 4.09 1.00 23.98
N ARG A 483 5.29 1.19 24.55
CA ARG A 483 5.58 2.33 25.43
C ARG A 483 6.20 3.51 24.67
N ASN A 484 7.04 3.20 23.70
CA ASN A 484 7.75 4.17 22.86
C ASN A 484 7.50 3.81 21.40
N GLN A 485 7.18 4.82 20.58
CA GLN A 485 6.80 4.60 19.19
C GLN A 485 7.31 5.71 18.28
N LEU A 486 7.89 5.32 17.15
CA LEU A 486 8.21 6.13 15.99
C LEU A 486 7.40 5.62 14.80
N THR A 487 6.41 6.41 14.40
CA THR A 487 5.50 6.10 13.29
C THR A 487 5.71 7.10 12.16
N ILE A 488 5.81 6.60 10.93
CA ILE A 488 5.73 7.42 9.72
C ILE A 488 4.34 7.16 9.15
N ALA A 489 3.52 8.20 9.07
CA ALA A 489 2.11 8.11 8.69
C ALA A 489 1.69 9.32 7.86
N GLY A 490 0.54 9.20 7.19
CA GLY A 490 0.06 10.20 6.25
C GLY A 490 0.89 10.25 4.96
N GLY A 491 0.71 11.32 4.20
CA GLY A 491 1.25 11.48 2.85
C GLY A 491 0.63 10.49 1.85
N LEU A 492 1.05 10.60 0.58
CA LEU A 492 0.68 9.65 -0.46
C LEU A 492 1.80 8.62 -0.63
N ARG A 493 1.53 7.36 -0.32
CA ARG A 493 2.47 6.27 -0.55
C ARG A 493 2.41 5.83 -2.00
N ILE A 494 3.57 5.60 -2.61
CA ILE A 494 3.65 5.04 -3.95
C ILE A 494 3.72 3.51 -3.81
N PRO A 495 2.84 2.74 -4.48
CA PRO A 495 2.89 1.28 -4.48
C PRO A 495 4.20 0.77 -5.05
N SER A 496 4.96 0.03 -4.24
CA SER A 496 6.24 -0.56 -4.62
C SER A 496 6.63 -1.63 -3.60
N ARG A 497 7.65 -2.41 -3.94
CA ARG A 497 8.18 -3.45 -3.05
C ARG A 497 8.80 -2.85 -1.80
N ILE A 498 9.42 -1.67 -1.93
CA ILE A 498 9.97 -0.91 -0.82
C ILE A 498 9.09 0.30 -0.52
N ARG A 499 8.84 0.59 0.76
CA ARG A 499 8.00 1.72 1.17
C ARG A 499 8.62 3.07 0.75
N LYS A 500 7.90 3.81 -0.11
CA LYS A 500 8.24 5.15 -0.60
C LYS A 500 7.00 6.05 -0.69
N TRP A 501 7.21 7.37 -0.66
CA TRP A 501 6.16 8.38 -0.67
C TRP A 501 6.37 9.40 -1.77
N SER A 502 5.28 10.01 -2.22
CA SER A 502 5.32 11.16 -3.12
C SER A 502 5.95 12.36 -2.40
N SER A 503 6.91 13.03 -3.04
CA SER A 503 7.45 14.31 -2.55
C SER A 503 6.43 15.45 -2.62
N LEU A 504 5.35 15.31 -3.41
CA LEU A 504 4.25 16.28 -3.51
C LEU A 504 3.19 16.11 -2.41
N SER A 505 3.26 15.02 -1.66
CA SER A 505 2.40 14.73 -0.51
C SER A 505 3.21 13.89 0.49
N PRO A 506 4.23 14.48 1.12
CA PRO A 506 5.14 13.73 1.98
C PRO A 506 4.44 13.34 3.30
N PRO A 507 4.89 12.28 3.99
CA PRO A 507 4.31 11.86 5.26
C PRO A 507 4.71 12.80 6.41
N GLU A 508 4.14 12.56 7.58
CA GLU A 508 4.61 13.13 8.84
C GLU A 508 5.29 12.07 9.72
N ILE A 509 6.22 12.53 10.56
CA ILE A 509 6.87 11.71 11.59
C ILE A 509 6.15 11.95 12.91
N ARG A 510 5.65 10.89 13.52
CA ARG A 510 4.97 10.90 14.83
C ARG A 510 5.81 10.11 15.81
N ALA A 511 6.25 10.75 16.88
CA ALA A 511 7.02 10.12 17.94
C ALA A 511 6.34 10.28 19.30
N THR A 512 6.38 9.23 20.11
CA THR A 512 5.96 9.27 21.52
C THR A 512 6.85 8.40 22.38
N ALA A 513 7.08 8.83 23.62
CA ALA A 513 7.64 7.99 24.67
C ALA A 513 6.84 8.17 25.96
N GLN A 514 6.34 7.05 26.49
CA GLN A 514 5.75 7.01 27.83
C GLN A 514 6.81 6.76 28.91
N SER A 515 8.02 6.34 28.52
CA SER A 515 9.11 6.12 29.47
C SER A 515 9.82 7.41 29.90
N ASP A 516 9.70 8.49 29.11
CA ASP A 516 10.43 9.75 29.30
C ASP A 516 9.67 10.90 28.62
N THR A 517 9.65 12.09 29.20
CA THR A 517 9.03 13.27 28.57
C THR A 517 9.96 13.92 27.54
N ARG A 518 11.27 13.68 27.59
CA ARG A 518 12.22 14.26 26.65
C ARG A 518 12.42 13.35 25.45
N LEU A 519 12.00 13.83 24.29
CA LEU A 519 12.19 13.21 22.99
C LEU A 519 13.18 14.00 22.16
N LYS A 520 13.96 13.29 21.35
CA LYS A 520 14.74 13.86 20.26
C LYS A 520 14.59 12.98 19.02
N VAL A 521 14.19 13.58 17.91
CA VAL A 521 14.15 12.95 16.59
C VAL A 521 15.23 13.58 15.73
N ILE A 522 16.09 12.75 15.15
CA ILE A 522 17.13 13.18 14.22
C ILE A 522 16.78 12.65 12.83
N LEU A 523 16.74 13.56 11.86
CA LEU A 523 16.66 13.26 10.44
C LEU A 523 18.05 13.41 9.83
N SER A 524 18.49 12.40 9.08
CA SER A 524 19.78 12.37 8.40
C SER A 524 19.63 11.87 6.96
N GLY A 525 20.60 12.18 6.10
CA GLY A 525 20.60 11.69 4.71
C GLY A 525 20.72 10.16 4.62
N ALA A 526 20.54 9.61 3.42
CA ALA A 526 20.47 8.15 3.17
C ALA A 526 21.58 7.33 3.84
N LEU A 527 22.81 7.87 3.83
CA LEU A 527 23.99 7.21 4.39
C LEU A 527 24.26 7.56 5.87
N GLY A 528 23.40 8.37 6.49
CA GLY A 528 23.41 8.72 7.92
C GLY A 528 24.64 9.53 8.38
N GLU A 529 25.45 10.07 7.47
CA GLU A 529 26.62 10.91 7.78
C GLU A 529 26.25 12.39 7.93
N GLU A 530 25.24 12.86 7.21
CA GLU A 530 24.77 14.25 7.22
C GLU A 530 23.47 14.38 8.02
N MET A 531 23.51 15.17 9.09
CA MET A 531 22.32 15.53 9.87
C MET A 531 21.59 16.68 9.17
N ILE A 532 20.32 16.45 8.83
CA ILE A 532 19.49 17.39 8.07
C ILE A 532 18.63 18.21 9.02
N ALA A 533 17.99 17.55 9.99
CA ALA A 533 17.15 18.21 10.99
C ALA A 533 17.25 17.51 12.34
N GLU A 534 17.12 18.29 13.41
CA GLU A 534 16.98 17.81 14.78
C GLU A 534 15.75 18.50 15.39
N CYS A 535 14.81 17.69 15.88
CA CYS A 535 13.61 18.16 16.55
C CYS A 535 13.53 17.56 17.94
N THR A 536 13.20 18.36 18.94
CA THR A 536 13.10 17.93 20.34
C THR A 536 11.74 18.29 20.92
N SER A 537 11.31 17.52 21.93
CA SER A 537 10.11 17.81 22.69
C SER A 537 10.30 17.40 24.15
N ASP A 538 9.76 18.20 25.08
CA ASP A 538 9.69 17.90 26.51
C ASP A 538 8.26 17.54 26.95
N SER A 539 7.38 17.20 26.00
CA SER A 539 5.99 16.78 26.26
C SER A 539 5.80 15.26 26.23
N GLY A 540 6.82 14.48 25.86
CA GLY A 540 6.71 13.05 25.62
C GLY A 540 6.03 12.69 24.28
N ALA A 541 5.66 13.69 23.47
CA ALA A 541 5.11 13.52 22.13
C ALA A 541 5.70 14.55 21.15
N LEU A 542 5.81 14.17 19.89
CA LEU A 542 6.32 15.03 18.82
C LEU A 542 5.68 14.65 17.48
N VAL A 543 5.25 15.65 16.72
CA VAL A 543 4.79 15.50 15.33
C VAL A 543 5.63 16.43 14.45
N ILE A 544 6.18 15.91 13.37
CA ILE A 544 7.01 16.65 12.42
C ILE A 544 6.41 16.47 11.04
N SER A 545 5.86 17.55 10.46
CA SER A 545 5.42 17.56 9.07
C SER A 545 6.63 17.66 8.15
N LEU A 546 6.80 16.70 7.23
CA LEU A 546 7.91 16.79 6.26
C LEU A 546 7.64 17.80 5.14
N ASP A 547 6.38 18.17 4.92
CA ASP A 547 5.99 19.21 3.97
C ASP A 547 6.64 20.55 4.35
N GLU A 548 6.66 20.86 5.66
CA GLU A 548 7.28 22.09 6.19
C GLU A 548 8.80 22.10 6.06
N LEU A 549 9.44 20.93 6.02
CA LEU A 549 10.89 20.81 5.87
C LEU A 549 11.36 20.96 4.42
N SER A 550 10.45 20.87 3.44
CA SER A 550 10.76 21.02 2.00
C SER A 550 11.96 20.18 1.56
N LEU A 551 11.98 18.91 1.98
CA LEU A 551 13.08 17.99 1.70
C LEU A 551 13.19 17.69 0.20
N PRO A 552 14.42 17.61 -0.36
CA PRO A 552 14.59 17.14 -1.73
C PRO A 552 14.15 15.68 -1.91
N GLU A 553 14.05 15.23 -3.15
CA GLU A 553 13.82 13.82 -3.46
C GLU A 553 15.08 13.02 -3.13
N ASP A 554 15.05 12.25 -2.04
CA ASP A 554 16.12 11.36 -1.61
C ASP A 554 15.59 10.36 -0.58
N ASP A 555 16.49 9.56 -0.03
CA ASP A 555 16.27 8.68 1.10
C ASP A 555 16.78 9.31 2.40
N TYR A 556 16.01 9.14 3.47
CA TYR A 556 16.24 9.76 4.75
C TYR A 556 16.15 8.76 5.88
N GLN A 557 17.06 8.86 6.83
CA GLN A 557 17.07 8.08 8.06
C GLN A 557 16.51 8.90 9.21
N VAL A 558 15.50 8.37 9.88
CA VAL A 558 14.85 8.94 11.06
C VAL A 558 15.23 8.11 12.27
N ALA A 559 15.72 8.75 13.33
CA ALA A 559 16.09 8.08 14.58
C ALA A 559 15.44 8.77 15.77
N LEU A 560 14.77 7.98 16.62
CA LEU A 560 14.15 8.42 17.88
C LEU A 560 15.10 8.16 19.06
N TYR A 561 15.34 9.17 19.87
CA TYR A 561 16.09 9.11 21.12
C TYR A 561 15.19 9.56 22.27
N CYS A 562 15.28 8.87 23.41
CA CYS A 562 14.51 9.20 24.61
C CYS A 562 15.46 9.56 25.76
N GLY A 563 15.14 10.64 26.50
CA GLY A 563 15.91 11.10 27.65
C GLY A 563 17.32 11.55 27.28
N THR A 564 18.31 11.07 28.05
CA THR A 564 19.74 11.35 27.83
C THR A 564 20.47 10.24 27.07
N LYS A 565 19.75 9.24 26.53
CA LYS A 565 20.37 8.12 25.80
C LYS A 565 21.04 8.64 24.51
N THR A 566 22.24 8.15 24.22
CA THR A 566 22.99 8.45 22.99
C THR A 566 22.77 7.42 21.89
N THR A 567 22.14 6.29 22.21
CA THR A 567 21.69 5.27 21.25
C THR A 567 20.21 5.48 20.91
N PRO A 568 19.83 5.33 19.64
CA PRO A 568 18.44 5.46 19.23
C PRO A 568 17.62 4.28 19.76
N VAL A 569 16.39 4.56 20.19
CA VAL A 569 15.42 3.56 20.65
C VAL A 569 14.72 2.89 19.46
N GLN A 570 14.46 3.66 18.40
CA GLN A 570 13.88 3.18 17.14
C GLN A 570 14.46 3.97 15.96
N GLN A 571 14.51 3.34 14.79
CA GLN A 571 14.92 3.94 13.53
C GLN A 571 13.97 3.55 12.41
N ALA A 572 13.86 4.41 11.40
CA ALA A 572 13.07 4.16 10.20
C ALA A 572 13.62 4.92 8.99
N THR A 573 13.39 4.40 7.79
CA THR A 573 13.73 5.07 6.53
C THR A 573 12.50 5.72 5.90
N ILE A 574 12.66 6.93 5.36
CA ILE A 574 11.69 7.65 4.53
C ILE A 574 12.30 7.82 3.15
N ARG A 575 11.53 7.53 2.10
CA ARG A 575 11.99 7.65 0.71
C ARG A 575 11.02 8.54 -0.04
N LEU A 576 11.48 9.68 -0.52
CA LEU A 576 10.66 10.64 -1.26
C LEU A 576 10.97 10.52 -2.75
N ARG A 577 9.93 10.37 -3.56
CA ARG A 577 10.03 10.24 -5.02
C ARG A 577 8.97 11.07 -5.72
N SER A 578 9.23 11.42 -6.98
CA SER A 578 8.26 12.05 -7.89
C SER A 578 8.41 11.49 -9.30
N SER A 579 7.63 12.04 -10.22
CA SER A 579 7.81 11.84 -11.67
C SER A 579 9.20 12.19 -12.23
N ASN A 580 10.06 12.93 -11.51
CA ASN A 580 11.43 13.21 -11.95
C ASN A 580 12.39 12.03 -11.78
N ASN A 581 12.05 11.07 -10.92
CA ASN A 581 12.85 9.91 -10.60
C ASN A 581 11.97 8.69 -10.81
N VAL A 582 11.89 8.19 -12.04
CA VAL A 582 11.00 7.08 -12.41
C VAL A 582 11.42 5.77 -11.73
N ASP A 583 10.46 4.86 -11.57
CA ASP A 583 10.68 3.52 -11.02
C ASP A 583 11.69 2.72 -11.85
N ALA A 584 12.41 1.80 -11.21
CA ALA A 584 13.38 0.95 -11.91
C ALA A 584 12.74 0.08 -13.00
N GLN A 585 11.47 -0.29 -12.82
CA GLN A 585 10.69 -1.10 -13.78
C GLN A 585 9.90 -0.25 -14.78
N TRP A 586 10.11 1.06 -14.81
CA TRP A 586 9.39 1.98 -15.69
C TRP A 586 9.49 1.58 -17.16
N ASP A 587 10.71 1.26 -17.60
CA ASP A 587 11.00 0.91 -18.99
C ASP A 587 10.54 -0.52 -19.35
N ASP A 588 10.19 -1.35 -18.35
CA ASP A 588 9.67 -2.71 -18.55
C ASP A 588 8.15 -2.71 -18.83
N ALA A 589 7.45 -1.61 -18.54
CA ALA A 589 6.03 -1.47 -18.82
C ALA A 589 5.82 -1.35 -20.34
N PRO A 590 5.07 -2.27 -20.97
CA PRO A 590 4.89 -2.19 -22.41
C PRO A 590 3.90 -1.11 -22.79
N ARG A 591 4.09 -0.65 -24.03
CA ARG A 591 3.31 0.43 -24.61
C ARG A 591 1.89 0.01 -24.93
N LEU A 592 0.91 0.57 -24.22
CA LEU A 592 -0.52 0.32 -24.38
C LEU A 592 -1.18 1.38 -25.26
N VAL A 593 -1.65 0.96 -26.43
CA VAL A 593 -2.32 1.83 -27.42
C VAL A 593 -3.71 1.27 -27.75
N TYR A 594 -4.68 2.14 -27.98
CA TYR A 594 -6.01 1.74 -28.42
C TYR A 594 -6.01 1.52 -29.93
N SER A 595 -5.73 0.29 -30.36
CA SER A 595 -5.75 -0.09 -31.78
C SER A 595 -7.18 -0.22 -32.29
N LEU A 596 -7.57 0.62 -33.24
CA LEU A 596 -8.93 0.69 -33.77
C LEU A 596 -9.11 -0.14 -35.05
N GLY A 597 -8.11 -0.93 -35.47
CA GLY A 597 -8.30 -1.97 -36.49
C GLY A 597 -9.34 -3.03 -36.06
N ASN A 598 -9.47 -3.25 -34.75
CA ASN A 598 -10.53 -4.03 -34.13
C ASN A 598 -11.54 -3.07 -33.46
N PRO A 599 -12.86 -3.18 -33.73
CA PRO A 599 -13.87 -2.34 -33.09
C PRO A 599 -13.82 -2.35 -31.55
N LEU A 600 -13.39 -3.46 -30.94
CA LEU A 600 -13.28 -3.59 -29.49
C LEU A 600 -12.16 -2.72 -28.90
N GLY A 601 -11.20 -2.28 -29.71
CA GLY A 601 -10.15 -1.35 -29.30
C GLY A 601 -10.65 0.01 -28.87
N VAL A 602 -11.94 0.33 -29.06
CA VAL A 602 -12.58 1.52 -28.46
C VAL A 602 -12.71 1.43 -26.93
N MET A 603 -12.64 0.22 -26.38
CA MET A 603 -12.85 -0.07 -24.95
C MET A 603 -11.61 -0.59 -24.24
N THR A 604 -10.56 -1.01 -24.95
CA THR A 604 -9.35 -1.57 -24.34
C THR A 604 -8.12 -1.18 -25.15
N ALA A 605 -7.04 -0.82 -24.45
CA ALA A 605 -5.72 -0.71 -25.04
C ALA A 605 -5.06 -2.09 -25.14
N SER A 606 -4.01 -2.19 -25.95
CA SER A 606 -3.20 -3.40 -26.13
C SER A 606 -1.77 -3.05 -26.52
N GLU A 607 -0.85 -3.97 -26.30
CA GLU A 607 0.58 -3.87 -26.67
C GLU A 607 0.85 -4.04 -28.18
N ASN A 608 -0.08 -4.67 -28.91
CA ASN A 608 0.11 -5.09 -30.30
C ASN A 608 0.32 -3.93 -31.29
N ASP A 609 0.99 -4.21 -32.42
CA ASP A 609 1.15 -3.30 -33.57
C ASP A 609 -0.18 -2.60 -33.91
N HIS A 610 -0.16 -1.27 -33.83
CA HIS A 610 -1.37 -0.45 -33.68
C HIS A 610 -2.13 -0.32 -35.02
N GLY A 611 -1.56 -0.84 -36.12
CA GLY A 611 -2.08 -0.69 -37.47
C GLY A 611 -2.18 0.78 -37.88
N ASN A 612 -2.96 1.07 -38.92
CA ASN A 612 -3.05 2.43 -39.48
C ASN A 612 -4.12 3.31 -38.80
N ARG A 613 -4.80 2.80 -37.75
CA ARG A 613 -5.86 3.53 -37.04
C ARG A 613 -5.78 3.25 -35.55
N PHE A 614 -5.36 4.25 -34.77
CA PHE A 614 -5.14 4.08 -33.34
C PHE A 614 -5.27 5.38 -32.56
N VAL A 615 -5.38 5.26 -31.24
CA VAL A 615 -5.36 6.37 -30.28
C VAL A 615 -4.35 6.08 -29.18
N ASP A 616 -3.37 6.97 -29.02
CA ASP A 616 -2.34 6.92 -28.00
C ASP A 616 -2.42 8.18 -27.11
N GLY A 617 -2.91 8.02 -25.88
CA GLY A 617 -3.33 9.13 -25.04
C GLY A 617 -4.42 9.97 -25.73
N LEU A 618 -4.04 11.17 -26.18
CA LEU A 618 -4.88 12.07 -26.96
C LEU A 618 -4.43 12.28 -28.41
N ALA A 619 -3.30 11.70 -28.80
CA ALA A 619 -2.90 11.64 -30.20
C ALA A 619 -3.72 10.53 -30.89
N ALA A 620 -4.21 10.81 -32.10
CA ALA A 620 -4.97 9.87 -32.89
C ALA A 620 -4.48 9.88 -34.33
N GLU A 621 -4.44 8.70 -34.94
CA GLU A 621 -4.08 8.52 -36.35
C GLU A 621 -5.13 7.68 -37.06
N GLY A 622 -5.37 7.97 -38.33
CA GLY A 622 -6.35 7.29 -39.18
C GLY A 622 -7.79 7.79 -39.05
N THR A 623 -8.65 7.32 -39.96
CA THR A 623 -10.07 7.68 -40.09
C THR A 623 -10.92 6.42 -40.23
N SER A 624 -12.17 6.46 -39.75
CA SER A 624 -13.17 5.44 -39.99
C SER A 624 -13.97 5.62 -41.27
N ASP A 625 -13.84 6.79 -41.90
CA ASP A 625 -14.56 7.20 -43.10
C ASP A 625 -16.09 7.15 -42.95
N VAL A 626 -16.58 7.19 -41.70
CA VAL A 626 -18.01 7.31 -41.40
C VAL A 626 -18.44 8.76 -41.58
N ALA A 627 -19.22 9.01 -42.63
CA ALA A 627 -19.86 10.32 -42.83
C ALA A 627 -21.01 10.53 -41.83
N PRO A 628 -21.20 11.77 -41.30
CA PRO A 628 -22.35 12.09 -40.46
C PRO A 628 -23.66 11.87 -41.22
N SER A 629 -24.52 10.97 -40.73
CA SER A 629 -25.82 10.66 -41.32
C SER A 629 -27.00 11.07 -40.44
N GLU A 630 -26.75 11.27 -39.14
CA GLU A 630 -27.74 11.65 -38.15
C GLU A 630 -27.42 13.05 -37.62
N SER A 631 -28.47 13.84 -37.37
CA SER A 631 -28.30 15.19 -36.83
C SER A 631 -28.64 15.23 -35.34
N ALA A 632 -27.73 15.76 -34.54
CA ALA A 632 -27.90 15.86 -33.10
C ALA A 632 -29.03 16.83 -32.74
N THR A 633 -29.88 16.42 -31.77
CA THR A 633 -31.08 17.18 -31.41
C THR A 633 -31.12 17.56 -29.92
N ALA A 634 -31.73 18.69 -29.62
CA ALA A 634 -32.02 19.11 -28.24
C ALA A 634 -33.15 18.32 -27.57
N LYS A 635 -33.74 17.33 -28.26
CA LYS A 635 -34.88 16.56 -27.76
C LYS A 635 -34.39 15.45 -26.82
N ILE A 636 -34.77 15.56 -25.55
CA ILE A 636 -34.48 14.54 -24.54
C ILE A 636 -35.54 13.42 -24.61
N THR A 637 -35.09 12.20 -24.95
CA THR A 637 -35.95 11.01 -25.10
C THR A 637 -36.21 10.28 -23.77
N TRP A 638 -35.32 10.44 -22.79
CA TRP A 638 -35.36 9.81 -21.47
C TRP A 638 -36.08 10.67 -20.42
N SER A 639 -37.32 11.08 -20.69
CA SER A 639 -38.06 12.05 -19.85
C SER A 639 -38.98 11.44 -18.78
N GLU A 640 -39.12 10.12 -18.72
CA GLU A 640 -40.05 9.43 -17.82
C GLU A 640 -39.55 9.33 -16.35
N PRO A 641 -40.45 9.15 -15.36
CA PRO A 641 -40.10 9.03 -13.94
C PRO A 641 -39.13 7.89 -13.63
N LYS A 642 -38.23 8.09 -12.67
CA LYS A 642 -37.48 6.97 -12.08
C LYS A 642 -38.38 6.17 -11.14
N VAL A 643 -38.35 4.83 -11.22
CA VAL A 643 -39.00 3.94 -10.25
C VAL A 643 -38.01 3.68 -9.12
N ALA A 644 -38.37 4.06 -7.89
CA ALA A 644 -37.56 3.75 -6.71
C ALA A 644 -37.70 2.26 -6.37
N VAL A 645 -36.58 1.54 -6.30
CA VAL A 645 -36.55 0.14 -5.87
C VAL A 645 -35.90 0.09 -4.48
N SER A 646 -36.67 -0.34 -3.48
CA SER A 646 -36.17 -0.55 -2.11
C SER A 646 -35.49 -1.93 -2.01
N THR A 647 -34.23 -1.96 -1.56
CA THR A 647 -33.49 -3.21 -1.27
C THR A 647 -33.67 -3.59 0.21
N GLN A 648 -34.13 -4.81 0.49
CA GLN A 648 -34.21 -5.34 1.86
C GLN A 648 -32.81 -5.78 2.35
N LYS A 649 -32.44 -5.41 3.58
CA LYS A 649 -31.17 -5.83 4.23
C LYS A 649 -31.33 -7.19 4.93
N VAL A 650 -30.24 -7.94 5.00
CA VAL A 650 -30.15 -9.27 5.64
C VAL A 650 -29.52 -9.12 7.03
N GLU A 651 -30.16 -9.66 8.05
CA GLU A 651 -29.65 -9.69 9.42
C GLU A 651 -28.85 -10.98 9.68
N ILE A 652 -27.60 -10.84 10.11
CA ILE A 652 -26.62 -11.94 10.24
C ILE A 652 -26.16 -12.20 11.69
N GLY A 653 -26.77 -11.53 12.66
CA GLY A 653 -26.46 -11.70 14.07
C GLY A 653 -27.60 -11.17 14.94
N SER A 654 -27.94 -11.89 16.00
CA SER A 654 -28.90 -11.43 17.00
C SER A 654 -28.20 -11.23 18.34
N PRO A 655 -28.32 -10.03 18.96
CA PRO A 655 -27.85 -9.84 20.32
C PRO A 655 -28.79 -10.58 21.28
N ASP A 656 -28.30 -11.58 22.00
CA ASP A 656 -29.06 -12.14 23.14
C ASP A 656 -29.24 -11.01 24.19
N PRO A 657 -30.49 -10.63 24.55
CA PRO A 657 -30.77 -9.56 25.50
C PRO A 657 -30.11 -9.72 26.87
N LYS A 658 -29.74 -10.95 27.26
CA LYS A 658 -29.07 -11.26 28.54
C LYS A 658 -27.55 -11.41 28.40
N SER A 659 -27.00 -11.30 27.19
CA SER A 659 -25.58 -11.48 26.96
C SER A 659 -24.72 -10.35 27.55
N CYS A 660 -23.44 -10.65 27.79
CA CYS A 660 -22.38 -9.67 28.07
C CYS A 660 -22.39 -8.48 27.11
N VAL A 661 -22.87 -8.69 25.89
CA VAL A 661 -22.89 -7.73 24.78
C VAL A 661 -23.92 -6.62 24.99
N VAL A 662 -25.10 -6.99 25.48
CA VAL A 662 -26.21 -6.06 25.77
C VAL A 662 -26.03 -5.42 27.15
N THR A 663 -25.47 -6.18 28.09
CA THR A 663 -25.29 -5.75 29.48
C THR A 663 -23.97 -5.01 29.74
N GLY A 664 -23.00 -5.07 28.83
CA GLY A 664 -21.65 -4.52 29.01
C GLY A 664 -20.81 -5.22 30.09
N ALA A 665 -21.31 -6.33 30.67
CA ALA A 665 -20.68 -7.04 31.77
C ALA A 665 -20.10 -8.38 31.31
N HIS A 666 -18.78 -8.43 31.08
CA HIS A 666 -18.09 -9.67 30.73
C HIS A 666 -17.73 -10.47 31.99
N ARG A 667 -18.19 -11.72 32.07
CA ARG A 667 -17.66 -12.70 33.02
C ARG A 667 -16.40 -13.33 32.42
N ILE A 668 -15.25 -12.74 32.69
CA ILE A 668 -13.95 -13.21 32.21
C ILE A 668 -13.44 -14.31 33.13
N GLN A 669 -13.26 -15.51 32.59
CA GLN A 669 -12.62 -16.62 33.28
C GLN A 669 -11.11 -16.52 33.07
N LEU A 670 -10.38 -16.34 34.16
CA LEU A 670 -8.91 -16.35 34.19
C LEU A 670 -8.41 -17.76 34.52
N PRO A 671 -7.18 -18.14 34.11
CA PRO A 671 -6.56 -19.38 34.49
C PRO A 671 -6.38 -19.47 36.02
N PRO A 672 -6.42 -20.68 36.59
CA PRO A 672 -6.22 -20.88 38.02
C PRO A 672 -4.83 -20.39 38.46
N ALA A 673 -4.78 -19.64 39.55
CA ALA A 673 -3.52 -19.17 40.13
C ALA A 673 -2.81 -20.34 40.83
N LEU A 674 -1.75 -20.85 40.22
CA LEU A 674 -1.02 -22.04 40.70
C LEU A 674 -0.02 -21.75 41.84
N GLY A 675 0.23 -20.48 42.17
CA GLY A 675 1.23 -20.04 43.16
C GLY A 675 2.67 -20.21 42.65
N GLY A 676 3.48 -19.13 42.70
CA GLY A 676 4.85 -19.11 42.13
C GLY A 676 5.09 -17.89 41.23
N TRP A 677 6.06 -17.99 40.32
CA TRP A 677 6.40 -16.95 39.33
C TRP A 677 5.13 -16.56 38.55
N ALA A 678 4.67 -15.32 38.72
CA ALA A 678 3.51 -14.83 38.00
C ALA A 678 3.91 -14.62 36.54
N PRO A 679 3.21 -15.24 35.57
CA PRO A 679 3.46 -14.93 34.16
C PRO A 679 3.22 -13.43 33.95
N LYS A 680 4.05 -12.76 33.14
CA LYS A 680 3.96 -11.30 32.92
C LYS A 680 2.64 -10.85 32.30
N PHE A 681 1.83 -11.77 31.77
CA PHE A 681 0.46 -11.53 31.29
C PHE A 681 -0.48 -12.69 31.70
N ILE A 682 -1.75 -12.37 31.92
CA ILE A 682 -2.83 -13.33 32.20
C ILE A 682 -3.90 -13.14 31.11
N GLN A 683 -4.19 -14.20 30.36
CA GLN A 683 -5.30 -14.22 29.40
C GLN A 683 -6.57 -14.73 30.09
N GLY A 684 -7.72 -14.13 29.79
CA GLY A 684 -9.01 -14.67 30.15
C GLY A 684 -10.02 -14.58 29.03
N GLU A 685 -10.98 -15.50 29.02
CA GLU A 685 -12.05 -15.57 28.02
C GLU A 685 -13.41 -15.32 28.67
N CYS A 686 -14.27 -14.55 28.01
CA CYS A 686 -15.64 -14.38 28.47
C CYS A 686 -16.46 -15.65 28.24
N THR A 687 -17.00 -16.23 29.32
CA THR A 687 -17.79 -17.47 29.24
C THR A 687 -19.09 -17.38 28.43
N SER A 688 -19.52 -16.17 28.05
CA SER A 688 -20.76 -15.93 27.32
C SER A 688 -20.53 -15.56 25.84
N CYS A 689 -19.69 -14.55 25.57
CA CYS A 689 -19.44 -14.06 24.21
C CYS A 689 -18.12 -14.56 23.60
N GLY A 690 -17.25 -15.24 24.36
CA GLY A 690 -15.93 -15.68 23.89
C GLY A 690 -14.92 -14.55 23.69
N LEU A 691 -15.20 -13.34 24.18
CA LEU A 691 -14.24 -12.23 24.13
C LEU A 691 -13.00 -12.60 24.94
N VAL A 692 -11.84 -12.61 24.29
CA VAL A 692 -10.54 -12.79 24.94
C VAL A 692 -10.01 -11.44 25.40
N LYS A 693 -9.67 -11.32 26.69
CA LYS A 693 -8.97 -10.18 27.28
C LYS A 693 -7.62 -10.61 27.83
N ARG A 694 -6.57 -9.88 27.46
CA ARG A 694 -5.20 -10.06 27.97
C ARG A 694 -4.89 -8.96 28.98
N TYR A 695 -4.51 -9.34 30.20
CA TYR A 695 -4.17 -8.45 31.31
C TYR A 695 -2.67 -8.54 31.60
N PRO A 696 -2.01 -7.44 32.00
CA PRO A 696 -0.67 -7.53 32.57
C PRO A 696 -0.71 -8.37 33.86
N GLY A 697 0.26 -9.26 34.01
CA GLY A 697 0.40 -10.20 35.13
C GLY A 697 0.99 -9.59 36.39
N TRP A 698 1.47 -8.34 36.30
CA TRP A 698 1.50 -7.43 37.43
C TRP A 698 0.12 -6.75 37.48
N LEU A 699 -0.77 -7.25 38.33
CA LEU A 699 -1.85 -6.42 38.84
C LEU A 699 -1.20 -5.39 39.78
N PRO A 700 -1.36 -4.06 39.57
CA PRO A 700 -1.15 -3.14 40.67
C PRO A 700 -2.08 -3.61 41.79
N LYS A 701 -1.52 -3.89 42.97
CA LYS A 701 -2.32 -4.29 44.15
C LYS A 701 -3.35 -3.19 44.41
N ASN A 702 -4.58 -3.40 43.96
CA ASN A 702 -5.70 -2.56 44.32
C ASN A 702 -5.82 -2.58 45.86
N GLY A 703 -5.49 -1.44 46.48
CA GLY A 703 -6.09 -1.04 47.75
C GLY A 703 -5.62 -1.75 49.02
N GLN A 704 -4.32 -1.68 49.34
CA GLN A 704 -3.98 -1.24 50.70
C GLN A 704 -3.37 0.14 50.59
N ARG A 705 -4.22 1.17 50.74
CA ARG A 705 -3.78 2.55 50.98
C ARG A 705 -2.91 2.55 52.24
N ARG A 706 -1.58 2.42 52.07
CA ARG A 706 -0.63 2.89 53.06
C ARG A 706 -0.60 4.41 52.91
N ALA A 707 -1.22 5.10 53.85
CA ALA A 707 -1.08 6.54 54.05
C ALA A 707 0.42 6.85 54.18
N GLY A 708 1.02 7.33 53.09
CA GLY A 708 2.47 7.58 52.99
C GLY A 708 3.05 7.42 51.59
N ALA A 709 2.39 6.69 50.66
CA ALA A 709 2.87 6.50 49.29
C ALA A 709 2.23 7.44 48.27
N GLN A 710 1.83 8.66 48.70
CA GLN A 710 1.18 9.64 47.83
C GLN A 710 2.17 10.43 46.96
N GLN A 711 3.49 10.28 47.18
CA GLN A 711 4.52 11.08 46.50
C GLN A 711 5.24 10.39 45.33
N ALA A 712 5.04 9.08 45.10
CA ALA A 712 5.82 8.35 44.08
C ALA A 712 5.04 7.95 42.81
N VAL A 713 3.72 8.16 42.78
CA VAL A 713 2.88 7.91 41.58
C VAL A 713 2.71 9.19 40.75
N ASP A 714 2.91 10.37 41.36
CA ASP A 714 2.82 11.68 40.70
C ASP A 714 4.06 12.02 39.83
N ASP A 715 5.13 11.21 39.87
CA ASP A 715 6.40 11.45 39.16
C ASP A 715 6.57 10.62 37.86
N ALA A 716 5.55 9.88 37.42
CA ALA A 716 5.63 9.19 36.13
C ALA A 716 5.53 10.22 34.99
N PRO A 717 6.45 10.18 34.00
CA PRO A 717 6.42 11.11 32.87
C PRO A 717 5.06 11.01 32.16
N THR A 718 4.29 12.10 32.18
CA THR A 718 2.96 12.16 31.59
C THR A 718 3.05 12.85 30.24
N VAL A 719 2.64 12.14 29.18
CA VAL A 719 2.61 12.68 27.83
C VAL A 719 1.60 13.81 27.75
N ARG A 720 2.00 14.98 27.23
CA ARG A 720 1.13 16.14 26.97
C ARG A 720 0.88 16.26 25.48
N VAL A 721 -0.38 16.24 25.08
CA VAL A 721 -0.82 16.26 23.67
C VAL A 721 -1.42 17.61 23.25
N GLU A 722 -1.71 18.49 24.21
CA GLU A 722 -2.32 19.81 24.00
C GLU A 722 -1.47 20.77 23.16
N ASP A 723 -0.15 20.56 23.16
CA ASP A 723 0.80 21.37 22.38
C ASP A 723 1.01 20.83 20.94
N LEU A 724 0.41 19.70 20.58
CA LEU A 724 0.51 19.14 19.23
C LEU A 724 -0.41 19.92 18.28
N GLN A 725 0.07 20.19 17.07
CA GLN A 725 -0.77 20.76 16.00
C GLN A 725 -2.01 19.89 15.79
N ASP A 726 -3.19 20.49 15.62
CA ASP A 726 -4.43 19.76 15.37
C ASP A 726 -4.32 18.82 14.15
N VAL A 727 -5.08 17.73 14.16
CA VAL A 727 -5.30 16.91 12.95
C VAL A 727 -6.06 17.77 11.94
N HIS A 728 -5.46 18.00 10.77
CA HIS A 728 -6.12 18.67 9.66
C HIS A 728 -6.68 17.65 8.68
N ASP A 729 -7.88 17.92 8.16
CA ASP A 729 -8.43 17.17 7.04
C ASP A 729 -7.54 17.42 5.82
N HIS A 730 -6.99 16.37 5.24
CA HIS A 730 -6.19 16.48 4.03
C HIS A 730 -7.12 16.41 2.82
N ASP A 731 -7.20 17.50 2.07
CA ASP A 731 -7.87 17.51 0.77
C ASP A 731 -7.25 16.45 -0.16
N VAL A 732 -8.10 15.76 -0.91
CA VAL A 732 -7.68 14.76 -1.90
C VAL A 732 -6.71 15.37 -2.91
N ASN A 733 -5.43 15.02 -2.83
CA ASN A 733 -4.39 15.55 -3.70
C ASN A 733 -4.27 14.73 -5.00
N TRP A 734 -5.16 14.99 -5.95
CA TRP A 734 -5.14 14.38 -7.28
C TRP A 734 -3.81 14.61 -8.03
N GLY A 735 -3.15 15.75 -7.79
CA GLY A 735 -1.87 16.09 -8.41
C GLY A 735 -0.75 15.16 -7.96
N ALA A 736 -0.64 14.89 -6.66
CA ALA A 736 0.30 13.91 -6.12
C ALA A 736 -0.01 12.49 -6.63
N ALA A 737 -1.28 12.12 -6.79
CA ALA A 737 -1.65 10.83 -7.34
C ALA A 737 -1.26 10.66 -8.80
N LEU A 738 -1.52 11.66 -9.65
CA LEU A 738 -1.04 11.64 -11.03
C LEU A 738 0.50 11.60 -11.08
N ASP A 739 1.18 12.35 -10.21
CA ASP A 739 2.64 12.32 -10.11
C ASP A 739 3.19 10.95 -9.68
N ALA A 740 2.52 10.26 -8.75
CA ALA A 740 2.85 8.89 -8.37
C ALA A 740 2.60 7.89 -9.52
N LEU A 741 1.54 8.05 -10.31
CA LEU A 741 1.34 7.25 -11.53
C LEU A 741 2.45 7.54 -12.56
N MET A 742 2.85 8.81 -12.69
CA MET A 742 4.02 9.22 -13.47
C MET A 742 5.35 8.81 -12.85
N HIS A 743 5.40 8.26 -11.64
CA HIS A 743 6.60 7.62 -11.09
C HIS A 743 6.64 6.12 -11.40
N LEU A 744 5.48 5.45 -11.48
CA LEU A 744 5.34 4.02 -11.81
C LEU A 744 5.33 3.66 -13.29
N GLY A 745 4.57 4.40 -14.11
CA GLY A 745 4.64 4.33 -15.57
C GLY A 745 3.76 3.30 -16.18
N GLY A 746 3.64 2.16 -15.52
CA GLY A 746 2.61 1.20 -15.82
C GLY A 746 2.66 0.05 -14.83
N GLY A 747 1.88 -0.98 -15.11
CA GLY A 747 1.89 -2.22 -14.34
C GLY A 747 0.50 -2.83 -14.17
N PRO A 748 0.33 -3.73 -13.19
CA PRO A 748 -0.97 -4.33 -12.91
C PRO A 748 -1.94 -3.26 -12.40
N ILE A 749 -3.23 -3.43 -12.68
CA ILE A 749 -4.27 -2.48 -12.25
C ILE A 749 -4.28 -2.25 -10.73
N SER A 750 -3.82 -3.23 -9.94
CA SER A 750 -3.76 -3.15 -8.49
C SER A 750 -2.91 -1.98 -7.99
N SER A 751 -1.86 -1.57 -8.72
CA SER A 751 -1.04 -0.41 -8.33
C SER A 751 -1.81 0.90 -8.48
N LEU A 752 -2.54 1.09 -9.59
CA LEU A 752 -3.42 2.24 -9.79
C LEU A 752 -4.56 2.25 -8.77
N GLN A 753 -5.22 1.11 -8.56
CA GLN A 753 -6.29 0.97 -7.56
C GLN A 753 -5.81 1.31 -6.15
N SER A 754 -4.59 0.90 -5.78
CA SER A 754 -3.96 1.22 -4.50
C SER A 754 -3.76 2.73 -4.31
N ILE A 755 -3.27 3.44 -5.34
CA ILE A 755 -3.16 4.92 -5.30
C ILE A 755 -4.54 5.57 -5.12
N ALA A 756 -5.53 5.12 -5.89
CA ALA A 756 -6.88 5.68 -5.81
C ALA A 756 -7.55 5.41 -4.45
N MET A 757 -7.34 4.24 -3.87
CA MET A 757 -7.85 3.87 -2.54
C MET A 757 -7.26 4.73 -1.42
N GLN A 758 -6.00 5.14 -1.53
CA GLN A 758 -5.37 6.03 -0.55
C GLN A 758 -5.95 7.46 -0.59
N LEU A 759 -6.40 7.91 -1.76
CA LEU A 759 -7.06 9.21 -1.92
C LEU A 759 -8.46 9.21 -1.30
N GLU A 760 -9.25 8.18 -1.60
CA GLU A 760 -10.57 7.96 -1.01
C GLU A 760 -10.82 6.45 -0.99
N GLY A 761 -11.08 5.88 0.19
CA GLY A 761 -11.18 4.43 0.39
C GLY A 761 -12.38 3.74 -0.26
N SER A 762 -13.14 4.42 -1.13
CA SER A 762 -14.36 3.88 -1.74
C SER A 762 -14.10 3.21 -3.10
N ALA A 763 -14.63 2.00 -3.32
CA ALA A 763 -14.51 1.35 -4.65
C ALA A 763 -15.18 2.15 -5.77
N LEU A 764 -16.22 2.93 -5.45
CA LEU A 764 -16.85 3.84 -6.39
C LEU A 764 -15.90 4.97 -6.80
N PHE A 765 -15.15 5.53 -5.86
CA PHE A 765 -14.11 6.51 -6.17
C PHE A 765 -13.02 5.91 -7.03
N VAL A 766 -12.49 4.72 -6.68
CA VAL A 766 -11.46 4.03 -7.47
C VAL A 766 -11.89 3.87 -8.94
N ASP A 767 -13.11 3.39 -9.14
CA ASP A 767 -13.69 3.20 -10.48
C ASP A 767 -13.91 4.52 -11.22
N ASN A 768 -14.32 5.59 -10.52
CA ASN A 768 -14.41 6.94 -11.09
C ASN A 768 -13.03 7.54 -11.40
N PHE A 769 -12.03 7.31 -10.55
CA PHE A 769 -10.66 7.80 -10.69
C PHE A 769 -9.98 7.19 -11.91
N ILE A 770 -10.07 5.86 -12.07
CA ILE A 770 -9.56 5.15 -13.26
C ILE A 770 -10.20 5.72 -14.53
N ARG A 771 -11.53 5.82 -14.57
CA ARG A 771 -12.25 6.39 -15.72
C ARG A 771 -11.85 7.83 -15.99
N ALA A 772 -11.65 8.63 -14.95
CA ALA A 772 -11.24 10.02 -15.07
C ALA A 772 -9.86 10.13 -15.74
N MET A 773 -8.87 9.37 -15.26
CA MET A 773 -7.53 9.35 -15.84
C MET A 773 -7.55 8.86 -17.30
N GLU A 774 -8.33 7.81 -17.58
CA GLU A 774 -8.47 7.24 -18.92
C GLU A 774 -9.19 8.19 -19.89
N ALA A 775 -10.28 8.85 -19.47
CA ALA A 775 -11.04 9.77 -20.30
C ALA A 775 -10.31 11.09 -20.56
N LEU A 776 -9.47 11.53 -19.62
CA LEU A 776 -8.58 12.68 -19.82
C LEU A 776 -7.36 12.35 -20.68
N GLY A 777 -7.09 11.06 -20.94
CA GLY A 777 -5.98 10.58 -21.75
C GLY A 777 -4.64 10.52 -21.01
N HIS A 778 -4.65 10.55 -19.67
CA HIS A 778 -3.42 10.40 -18.88
C HIS A 778 -2.91 8.97 -18.85
N VAL A 779 -3.81 7.99 -18.90
CA VAL A 779 -3.48 6.56 -18.86
C VAL A 779 -4.21 5.78 -19.94
N SER A 780 -3.57 4.71 -20.40
CA SER A 780 -4.15 3.65 -21.22
C SER A 780 -4.47 2.43 -20.34
N ILE A 781 -5.61 1.78 -20.57
CA ILE A 781 -6.07 0.63 -19.77
C ILE A 781 -6.30 -0.58 -20.67
N GLU A 782 -5.62 -1.68 -20.35
CA GLU A 782 -5.88 -3.01 -20.92
C GLU A 782 -6.94 -3.73 -20.08
N ARG A 783 -7.86 -4.44 -20.74
CA ARG A 783 -8.96 -5.17 -20.13
C ARG A 783 -8.99 -6.61 -20.64
N ASP A 784 -9.45 -7.53 -19.79
CA ASP A 784 -9.67 -8.91 -20.17
C ASP A 784 -10.94 -9.11 -21.02
N THR A 785 -11.24 -10.37 -21.36
CA THR A 785 -12.43 -10.76 -22.14
C THR A 785 -13.76 -10.50 -21.44
N THR A 786 -13.73 -10.24 -20.13
CA THR A 786 -14.89 -9.85 -19.31
C THR A 786 -14.93 -8.35 -19.01
N TRP A 787 -14.02 -7.58 -19.61
CA TRP A 787 -13.87 -6.13 -19.48
C TRP A 787 -13.39 -5.65 -18.11
N HIS A 788 -12.83 -6.54 -17.29
CA HIS A 788 -12.14 -6.12 -16.07
C HIS A 788 -10.77 -5.52 -16.46
N PRO A 789 -10.41 -4.34 -15.95
CA PRO A 789 -9.07 -3.81 -16.13
C PRO A 789 -8.03 -4.77 -15.55
N THR A 790 -6.97 -5.03 -16.30
CA THR A 790 -5.88 -5.94 -15.89
C THR A 790 -4.59 -5.18 -15.70
N ARG A 791 -4.28 -4.28 -16.64
CA ARG A 791 -3.02 -3.51 -16.70
C ARG A 791 -3.28 -2.08 -17.13
N TRP A 792 -2.34 -1.22 -16.81
CA TRP A 792 -2.38 0.19 -17.18
C TRP A 792 -0.97 0.69 -17.52
N GLU A 793 -0.92 1.80 -18.26
CA GLU A 793 0.31 2.52 -18.59
C GLU A 793 0.01 4.02 -18.67
N ILE A 794 0.97 4.87 -18.30
CA ILE A 794 0.92 6.31 -18.50
C ILE A 794 1.04 6.62 -20.00
N SER A 795 0.18 7.52 -20.48
CA SER A 795 0.25 8.01 -21.85
C SER A 795 1.44 8.97 -22.03
N PRO A 796 1.92 9.19 -23.27
CA PRO A 796 3.12 9.97 -23.51
C PRO A 796 2.81 11.46 -23.27
N SER A 797 3.85 12.27 -23.10
CA SER A 797 3.71 13.71 -22.99
C SER A 797 2.98 14.27 -24.22
N CYS A 798 1.81 14.87 -24.04
CA CYS A 798 1.02 15.42 -25.13
C CYS A 798 0.49 16.82 -24.79
N LEU A 799 0.65 17.76 -25.73
CA LEU A 799 -0.03 19.04 -25.78
C LEU A 799 -1.27 18.90 -26.67
N SER A 800 -2.43 18.80 -26.05
CA SER A 800 -3.71 18.61 -26.74
C SER A 800 -4.49 19.92 -26.87
N GLN A 801 -4.79 20.33 -28.10
CA GLN A 801 -5.52 21.56 -28.36
C GLN A 801 -7.01 21.42 -27.98
N ARG A 802 -7.50 22.39 -27.21
CA ARG A 802 -8.92 22.54 -26.82
C ARG A 802 -9.67 23.37 -27.85
N ALA A 803 -11.01 23.37 -27.77
CA ALA A 803 -11.86 24.18 -28.64
C ALA A 803 -11.60 25.71 -28.55
N ASP A 804 -11.06 26.20 -27.43
CA ASP A 804 -10.67 27.61 -27.26
C ASP A 804 -9.25 27.94 -27.79
N GLY A 805 -8.59 26.97 -28.44
CA GLY A 805 -7.26 27.12 -29.03
C GLY A 805 -6.10 26.93 -28.05
N ALA A 806 -6.36 26.86 -26.73
CA ALA A 806 -5.33 26.61 -25.72
C ALA A 806 -4.95 25.11 -25.66
N PHE A 807 -3.73 24.80 -25.23
CA PHE A 807 -3.25 23.42 -25.15
C PHE A 807 -3.32 22.89 -23.71
N ARG A 808 -3.89 21.70 -23.51
CA ARG A 808 -3.87 20.97 -22.23
C ARG A 808 -2.68 20.02 -22.20
N LEU A 809 -2.01 19.95 -21.05
CA LEU A 809 -1.00 18.93 -20.79
C LEU A 809 -1.68 17.61 -20.41
N THR A 810 -1.32 16.54 -21.10
CA THR A 810 -1.83 15.18 -20.85
C THR A 810 -0.69 14.16 -20.95
N GLY A 811 -0.80 13.05 -20.20
CA GLY A 811 0.23 12.00 -20.13
C GLY A 811 1.36 12.32 -19.13
N PHE A 812 2.57 11.88 -19.45
CA PHE A 812 3.77 11.99 -18.62
C PHE A 812 4.41 13.38 -18.66
N TRP A 813 4.24 14.17 -17.61
CA TRP A 813 4.80 15.52 -17.49
C TRP A 813 5.62 15.69 -16.21
N PRO A 814 6.90 15.25 -16.18
CA PRO A 814 7.77 15.46 -15.04
C PRO A 814 7.97 16.95 -14.75
N SER A 815 8.36 17.28 -13.52
CA SER A 815 8.45 18.70 -13.10
C SER A 815 9.51 19.48 -13.89
N THR A 816 10.59 18.81 -14.30
CA THR A 816 11.65 19.37 -15.17
C THR A 816 11.08 19.75 -16.53
N LEU A 817 10.42 18.82 -17.22
CA LEU A 817 9.79 19.08 -18.52
C LEU A 817 8.71 20.19 -18.44
N ARG A 818 7.94 20.24 -17.35
CA ARG A 818 6.97 21.32 -17.10
C ARG A 818 7.64 22.68 -16.91
N ARG A 819 8.81 22.73 -16.28
CA ARG A 819 9.59 23.97 -16.13
C ARG A 819 10.12 24.43 -17.48
N ASP A 820 10.69 23.52 -18.26
CA ASP A 820 11.23 23.83 -19.59
C ASP A 820 10.13 24.36 -20.53
N LEU A 821 8.93 23.73 -20.51
CA LEU A 821 7.77 24.24 -21.22
C LEU A 821 7.33 25.63 -20.73
N LYS A 822 7.38 25.90 -19.42
CA LYS A 822 7.01 27.20 -18.87
C LYS A 822 7.98 28.30 -19.32
N GLU A 823 9.28 28.01 -19.37
CA GLU A 823 10.31 28.92 -19.86
C GLU A 823 10.14 29.19 -21.36
N PHE A 824 9.91 28.13 -22.15
CA PHE A 824 9.57 28.24 -23.57
C PHE A 824 8.31 29.10 -23.80
N ALA A 825 7.23 28.82 -23.07
CA ALA A 825 5.98 29.57 -23.18
C ALA A 825 6.19 31.06 -22.91
N ALA A 826 6.94 31.41 -21.85
CA ALA A 826 7.24 32.80 -21.51
C ALA A 826 8.08 33.50 -22.61
N ALA A 827 9.04 32.81 -23.21
CA ALA A 827 9.84 33.33 -24.32
C ALA A 827 8.99 33.58 -25.58
N SER A 828 7.96 32.76 -25.79
CA SER A 828 7.04 32.84 -26.92
C SER A 828 5.81 33.73 -26.66
N GLY A 829 5.79 34.49 -25.55
CA GLY A 829 4.69 35.40 -25.21
C GLY A 829 3.42 34.73 -24.65
N GLY A 830 3.50 33.45 -24.31
CA GLY A 830 2.44 32.68 -23.67
C GLY A 830 2.67 32.45 -22.17
N GLU A 831 1.77 31.67 -21.56
CA GLU A 831 1.84 31.32 -20.15
C GLU A 831 1.30 29.92 -19.87
N LEU A 832 1.80 29.30 -18.80
CA LEU A 832 1.31 28.03 -18.29
C LEU A 832 0.43 28.29 -17.05
N VAL A 833 -0.87 28.04 -17.19
CA VAL A 833 -1.88 28.31 -16.15
C VAL A 833 -2.38 26.99 -15.56
N ARG A 834 -2.43 26.92 -14.22
CA ARG A 834 -3.05 25.80 -13.51
C ARG A 834 -4.48 26.14 -13.10
N HIS A 835 -5.41 25.27 -13.42
CA HIS A 835 -6.82 25.37 -13.03
C HIS A 835 -7.14 24.27 -12.02
N ARG A 836 -7.37 24.68 -10.78
CA ARG A 836 -7.92 23.82 -9.72
C ARG A 836 -9.44 23.95 -9.69
N SER A 837 -10.13 22.83 -9.59
CA SER A 837 -11.56 22.75 -9.32
C SER A 837 -11.76 21.80 -8.16
N ALA A 838 -12.57 22.19 -7.17
CA ALA A 838 -12.82 21.36 -5.99
C ALA A 838 -13.31 19.96 -6.40
N GLY A 839 -12.65 18.91 -5.89
CA GLY A 839 -13.00 17.51 -6.17
C GLY A 839 -12.64 16.99 -7.56
N ASN A 840 -11.80 17.69 -8.35
CA ASN A 840 -11.34 17.26 -9.66
C ASN A 840 -9.81 17.36 -9.80
N LEU A 841 -9.24 16.64 -10.77
CA LEU A 841 -7.83 16.75 -11.16
C LEU A 841 -7.45 18.19 -11.53
N GLU A 842 -6.35 18.68 -10.98
CA GLU A 842 -5.74 19.96 -11.39
C GLU A 842 -5.31 19.88 -12.86
N THR A 843 -5.85 20.77 -13.68
CA THR A 843 -5.53 20.81 -15.12
C THR A 843 -4.51 21.90 -15.41
N THR A 844 -3.48 21.57 -16.18
CA THR A 844 -2.47 22.54 -16.61
C THR A 844 -2.69 22.88 -18.08
N ILE A 845 -2.77 24.18 -18.38
CA ILE A 845 -3.14 24.72 -19.69
C ILE A 845 -2.07 25.71 -20.14
N LEU A 846 -1.55 25.50 -21.34
CA LEU A 846 -0.70 26.44 -22.08
C LEU A 846 -1.58 27.40 -22.89
N ARG A 847 -1.45 28.70 -22.64
CA ARG A 847 -2.20 29.77 -23.31
C ARG A 847 -1.25 30.72 -24.05
N GLY A 848 -1.76 31.36 -25.10
CA GLY A 848 -1.02 32.39 -25.84
C GLY A 848 0.06 31.85 -26.78
N VAL A 849 0.16 30.53 -26.96
CA VAL A 849 1.09 29.87 -27.88
C VAL A 849 0.30 29.25 -29.04
N ALA A 850 0.67 29.56 -30.27
CA ALA A 850 0.06 28.98 -31.48
C ALA A 850 0.54 27.54 -31.71
N GLY A 851 -0.20 26.76 -32.52
CA GLY A 851 0.13 25.35 -32.80
C GLY A 851 1.51 25.16 -33.42
N GLU A 852 1.87 25.96 -34.42
CA GLU A 852 3.20 25.93 -35.07
C GLU A 852 4.32 26.17 -34.06
N THR A 853 4.15 27.13 -33.14
CA THR A 853 5.12 27.39 -32.07
C THR A 853 5.17 26.26 -31.04
N ALA A 854 4.04 25.62 -30.73
CA ALA A 854 4.03 24.45 -29.85
C ALA A 854 4.78 23.25 -30.48
N GLU A 855 4.73 23.11 -31.81
CA GLU A 855 5.50 22.10 -32.55
C GLU A 855 7.01 22.37 -32.49
N GLU A 856 7.46 23.63 -32.44
CA GLU A 856 8.88 23.96 -32.25
C GLU A 856 9.43 23.37 -30.94
N PHE A 857 8.66 23.45 -29.84
CA PHE A 857 9.05 22.82 -28.57
C PHE A 857 9.15 21.29 -28.67
N ALA A 858 8.26 20.68 -29.46
CA ALA A 858 8.23 19.23 -29.69
C ALA A 858 9.40 18.71 -30.54
N LEU A 859 10.14 19.56 -31.26
CA LEU A 859 11.33 19.14 -32.01
C LEU A 859 12.49 18.75 -31.09
N ASP A 860 12.64 19.45 -29.97
CA ASP A 860 13.74 19.27 -29.01
C ASP A 860 13.33 18.51 -27.75
N SER A 861 12.06 18.09 -27.64
CA SER A 861 11.51 17.42 -26.46
C SER A 861 10.61 16.24 -26.85
N PRO A 862 10.52 15.18 -26.03
CA PRO A 862 9.68 14.01 -26.30
C PRO A 862 8.20 14.33 -26.00
N VAL A 863 7.61 15.24 -26.78
CA VAL A 863 6.24 15.75 -26.61
C VAL A 863 5.50 15.70 -27.93
N ALA A 864 4.32 15.09 -27.95
CA ALA A 864 3.42 15.11 -29.09
C ALA A 864 2.51 16.35 -29.05
N VAL A 865 2.26 16.98 -30.19
CA VAL A 865 1.27 18.06 -30.32
C VAL A 865 0.05 17.51 -31.06
N ALA A 866 -1.10 17.47 -30.39
CA ALA A 866 -2.36 16.98 -30.94
C ALA A 866 -3.33 18.15 -31.19
N VAL A 867 -3.28 18.70 -32.40
CA VAL A 867 -4.20 19.74 -32.89
C VAL A 867 -5.58 19.11 -33.10
N GLN A 868 -6.65 19.78 -32.65
CA GLN A 868 -8.03 19.27 -32.71
C GLN A 868 -8.20 17.83 -32.19
N ALA A 869 -7.44 17.44 -31.16
CA ALA A 869 -7.33 16.06 -30.67
C ALA A 869 -8.68 15.32 -30.53
N GLY A 870 -9.68 15.98 -29.94
CA GLY A 870 -11.00 15.37 -29.74
C GLY A 870 -11.75 15.07 -31.04
N TRP A 871 -11.58 15.90 -32.07
CA TRP A 871 -12.13 15.66 -33.41
C TRP A 871 -11.39 14.50 -34.10
N SER A 872 -10.05 14.49 -34.07
CA SER A 872 -9.25 13.41 -34.66
C SER A 872 -9.56 12.05 -34.04
N ILE A 873 -9.71 11.98 -32.70
CA ILE A 873 -10.16 10.76 -32.03
C ILE A 873 -11.54 10.35 -32.57
N LEU A 874 -12.49 11.27 -32.62
CA LEU A 874 -13.87 11.00 -33.05
C LEU A 874 -13.93 10.46 -34.49
N GLN A 875 -13.12 11.00 -35.40
CA GLN A 875 -13.03 10.53 -36.79
C GLN A 875 -12.48 9.10 -36.90
N ALA A 876 -11.60 8.69 -36.00
CA ALA A 876 -11.02 7.35 -35.98
C ALA A 876 -11.99 6.28 -35.43
N LEU A 877 -13.03 6.66 -34.68
CA LEU A 877 -13.89 5.71 -33.98
C LEU A 877 -14.80 4.88 -34.92
N PRO A 878 -15.03 3.60 -34.64
CA PRO A 878 -16.00 2.76 -35.37
C PRO A 878 -17.45 3.12 -35.00
N ARG A 879 -18.42 2.60 -35.77
CA ARG A 879 -19.84 2.65 -35.38
C ARG A 879 -20.08 1.81 -34.13
N LEU A 880 -21.01 2.23 -33.27
CA LEU A 880 -21.33 1.48 -32.05
C LEU A 880 -21.95 0.12 -32.37
N SER A 881 -22.65 -0.03 -33.49
CA SER A 881 -23.13 -1.33 -33.97
C SER A 881 -21.99 -2.30 -34.31
N GLU A 882 -20.89 -1.82 -34.89
CA GLU A 882 -19.69 -2.61 -35.21
C GLU A 882 -19.02 -3.11 -33.92
N VAL A 883 -18.95 -2.25 -32.91
CA VAL A 883 -18.49 -2.62 -31.55
C VAL A 883 -19.41 -3.70 -30.98
N GLY A 884 -20.73 -3.50 -31.07
CA GLY A 884 -21.73 -4.43 -30.57
C GLY A 884 -21.67 -5.81 -31.24
N ALA A 885 -21.40 -5.84 -32.54
CA ALA A 885 -21.24 -7.07 -33.33
C ALA A 885 -19.94 -7.81 -32.99
N ALA A 886 -18.85 -7.09 -32.72
CA ALA A 886 -17.55 -7.69 -32.43
C ALA A 886 -17.44 -8.33 -31.04
N MET A 887 -18.34 -8.00 -30.09
CA MET A 887 -18.24 -8.54 -28.72
C MET A 887 -18.39 -10.07 -28.68
N PRO A 888 -17.60 -10.79 -27.86
CA PRO A 888 -17.78 -12.23 -27.67
C PRO A 888 -19.19 -12.58 -27.19
N ARG A 889 -19.78 -13.62 -27.79
CA ARG A 889 -21.09 -14.15 -27.39
C ARG A 889 -20.92 -15.32 -26.45
N ILE A 890 -21.69 -15.33 -25.37
CA ILE A 890 -21.79 -16.43 -24.42
C ILE A 890 -23.23 -16.93 -24.35
N THR A 891 -23.41 -18.18 -23.91
CA THR A 891 -24.74 -18.68 -23.53
C THR A 891 -25.30 -17.80 -22.41
N MET A 892 -26.59 -17.46 -22.48
CA MET A 892 -27.24 -16.62 -21.49
C MET A 892 -26.98 -17.13 -20.05
N PRO A 893 -26.34 -16.34 -19.18
CA PRO A 893 -26.05 -16.78 -17.81
C PRO A 893 -27.32 -16.98 -16.99
N GLY A 894 -27.29 -17.94 -16.06
CA GLY A 894 -28.32 -18.08 -15.04
C GLY A 894 -28.32 -16.90 -14.06
N PHE A 895 -29.49 -16.56 -13.52
CA PHE A 895 -29.66 -15.42 -12.62
C PHE A 895 -30.69 -15.69 -11.52
N GLN A 896 -30.54 -15.01 -10.38
CA GLN A 896 -31.54 -14.98 -9.30
C GLN A 896 -32.49 -13.80 -9.47
N THR A 897 -31.96 -12.64 -9.88
CA THR A 897 -32.77 -11.46 -10.21
C THR A 897 -32.24 -10.82 -11.49
N ALA A 898 -33.15 -10.20 -12.24
CA ALA A 898 -32.81 -9.45 -13.44
C ALA A 898 -33.51 -8.10 -13.44
N ALA A 899 -32.84 -7.10 -14.02
CA ALA A 899 -33.42 -5.81 -14.34
C ALA A 899 -33.09 -5.44 -15.78
N ARG A 900 -34.06 -4.96 -16.54
CA ARG A 900 -33.85 -4.45 -17.91
C ARG A 900 -33.66 -2.95 -17.87
N PHE A 901 -32.77 -2.43 -18.71
CA PHE A 901 -32.60 -1.00 -18.85
C PHE A 901 -33.76 -0.41 -19.66
N ASP A 902 -34.52 0.50 -19.05
CA ASP A 902 -35.57 1.25 -19.73
C ASP A 902 -35.02 2.56 -20.29
N LEU A 903 -35.12 2.74 -21.61
CA LEU A 903 -34.63 3.93 -22.31
C LEU A 903 -35.44 5.19 -22.00
N ALA A 904 -36.72 5.06 -21.66
CA ALA A 904 -37.59 6.21 -21.40
C ALA A 904 -37.32 6.85 -20.02
N SER A 905 -37.05 6.03 -19.01
CA SER A 905 -36.67 6.49 -17.66
C SER A 905 -35.16 6.51 -17.43
N ALA A 906 -34.35 5.99 -18.35
CA ALA A 906 -32.90 5.71 -18.21
C ALA A 906 -32.54 5.06 -16.86
N CYS A 907 -33.32 4.06 -16.45
CA CYS A 907 -33.17 3.35 -15.19
C CYS A 907 -33.22 1.84 -15.39
N TRP A 908 -32.64 1.11 -14.44
CA TRP A 908 -32.81 -0.35 -14.34
C TRP A 908 -34.17 -0.66 -13.72
N VAL A 909 -35.03 -1.37 -14.45
CA VAL A 909 -36.37 -1.77 -14.01
C VAL A 909 -36.39 -3.29 -13.81
N PRO A 910 -36.81 -3.82 -12.63
CA PRO A 910 -36.90 -5.25 -12.40
C PRO A 910 -37.71 -5.97 -13.50
N THR A 911 -37.24 -7.13 -13.94
CA THR A 911 -37.91 -7.95 -14.95
C THR A 911 -37.73 -9.43 -14.65
N SER A 912 -38.75 -10.23 -14.94
CA SER A 912 -38.64 -11.70 -15.03
C SER A 912 -38.46 -12.17 -16.47
N ASP A 913 -38.70 -11.30 -17.45
CA ASP A 913 -38.57 -11.59 -18.87
C ASP A 913 -37.20 -11.10 -19.38
N VAL A 914 -36.33 -12.07 -19.70
CA VAL A 914 -35.02 -11.86 -20.30
C VAL A 914 -34.97 -12.26 -21.78
N HIS A 915 -36.10 -12.63 -22.38
CA HIS A 915 -36.22 -13.12 -23.76
C HIS A 915 -36.53 -12.01 -24.77
N LYS A 916 -36.06 -10.79 -24.48
CA LYS A 916 -36.22 -9.62 -25.36
C LYS A 916 -34.87 -8.96 -25.59
N SER A 917 -34.70 -8.27 -26.70
CA SER A 917 -33.50 -7.49 -26.96
C SER A 917 -33.36 -6.30 -26.02
N GLY A 918 -32.13 -5.90 -25.72
CA GLY A 918 -31.78 -4.78 -24.86
C GLY A 918 -30.71 -5.11 -23.83
N ALA A 919 -30.51 -4.19 -22.89
CA ALA A 919 -29.54 -4.34 -21.82
C ALA A 919 -30.17 -4.88 -20.54
N TYR A 920 -29.46 -5.78 -19.87
CA TYR A 920 -29.86 -6.38 -18.62
C TYR A 920 -28.75 -6.26 -17.58
N ARG A 921 -29.18 -6.04 -16.34
CA ARG A 921 -28.38 -6.20 -15.13
C ARG A 921 -28.90 -7.43 -14.43
N ILE A 922 -28.12 -8.50 -14.47
CA ILE A 922 -28.47 -9.76 -13.80
C ILE A 922 -27.64 -9.91 -12.53
N ARG A 923 -28.22 -10.56 -11.52
CA ARG A 923 -27.51 -10.91 -10.28
C ARG A 923 -27.48 -12.42 -10.12
N ARG A 924 -26.29 -12.95 -9.86
CA ARG A 924 -26.06 -14.37 -9.56
C ARG A 924 -25.24 -14.43 -8.27
N GLY A 925 -25.90 -14.72 -7.14
CA GLY A 925 -25.27 -14.54 -5.84
C GLY A 925 -24.90 -13.06 -5.64
N PHE A 926 -23.61 -12.78 -5.49
CA PHE A 926 -23.09 -11.43 -5.25
C PHE A 926 -22.56 -10.72 -6.50
N GLU A 927 -22.45 -11.46 -7.61
CA GLU A 927 -21.99 -10.93 -8.88
C GLU A 927 -23.12 -10.14 -9.56
N THR A 928 -22.80 -8.91 -9.99
CA THR A 928 -23.67 -8.13 -10.86
C THR A 928 -23.06 -8.11 -12.25
N ILE A 929 -23.68 -8.82 -13.18
CA ILE A 929 -23.22 -8.88 -14.57
C ILE A 929 -24.13 -7.98 -15.41
N TYR A 930 -23.49 -7.17 -16.25
CA TYR A 930 -24.17 -6.37 -17.26
C TYR A 930 -24.04 -7.07 -18.60
N ILE A 931 -25.18 -7.27 -19.25
CA ILE A 931 -25.24 -7.94 -20.54
C ILE A 931 -26.07 -7.15 -21.54
N TYR A 932 -25.73 -7.29 -22.81
CA TYR A 932 -26.52 -6.82 -23.94
C TYR A 932 -26.99 -8.01 -24.78
N ARG A 933 -28.24 -7.94 -25.25
CA ARG A 933 -28.82 -8.91 -26.19
C ARG A 933 -29.38 -8.18 -27.41
N SER A 934 -28.88 -8.50 -28.59
CA SER A 934 -29.53 -8.16 -29.87
C SER A 934 -30.73 -9.08 -30.13
N ASP A 935 -31.51 -8.81 -31.17
CA ASP A 935 -32.60 -9.71 -31.58
C ASP A 935 -32.05 -11.11 -31.96
N ALA A 936 -30.93 -11.16 -32.69
CA ALA A 936 -30.24 -12.41 -33.00
C ALA A 936 -29.75 -13.16 -31.75
N ASP A 937 -29.34 -12.45 -30.70
CA ASP A 937 -28.93 -13.07 -29.43
C ASP A 937 -30.13 -13.66 -28.66
N VAL A 938 -31.32 -13.09 -28.83
CA VAL A 938 -32.55 -13.66 -28.28
C VAL A 938 -32.85 -14.99 -28.97
N ASP A 939 -32.81 -15.02 -30.30
CA ASP A 939 -33.09 -16.19 -31.12
C ASP A 939 -32.09 -17.34 -30.85
N ASN A 940 -30.81 -17.00 -30.66
CA ASN A 940 -29.75 -17.98 -30.41
C ASN A 940 -29.56 -18.34 -28.93
N GLY A 941 -30.30 -17.73 -28.01
CA GLY A 941 -30.12 -17.97 -26.57
C GLY A 941 -28.80 -17.45 -26.00
N THR A 942 -28.16 -16.48 -26.68
CA THR A 942 -26.87 -15.90 -26.31
C THR A 942 -27.01 -14.51 -25.70
N ALA A 943 -25.90 -13.98 -25.18
CA ALA A 943 -25.75 -12.60 -24.74
C ALA A 943 -24.27 -12.17 -24.84
N ALA A 944 -24.02 -10.87 -24.84
CA ALA A 944 -22.68 -10.30 -24.72
C ALA A 944 -22.50 -9.65 -23.34
N ILE A 945 -21.43 -9.99 -22.62
CA ILE A 945 -21.02 -9.27 -21.40
C ILE A 945 -20.35 -7.97 -21.82
N ALA A 946 -20.72 -6.85 -21.19
CA ALA A 946 -20.12 -5.56 -21.46
C ALA A 946 -20.28 -4.57 -20.29
N PRO A 947 -19.41 -3.54 -20.19
CA PRO A 947 -19.51 -2.53 -19.14
C PRO A 947 -20.88 -1.82 -19.13
N VAL A 948 -21.28 -1.36 -17.94
CA VAL A 948 -22.60 -0.77 -17.67
C VAL A 948 -22.95 0.39 -18.62
N HIS A 949 -21.98 1.22 -19.02
CA HIS A 949 -22.23 2.33 -19.95
C HIS A 949 -22.42 1.83 -21.38
N LEU A 950 -21.59 0.88 -21.83
CA LEU A 950 -21.65 0.33 -23.17
C LEU A 950 -22.99 -0.39 -23.43
N VAL A 951 -23.46 -1.24 -22.51
CA VAL A 951 -24.75 -1.94 -22.69
C VAL A 951 -25.92 -0.96 -22.81
N LYS A 952 -25.89 0.16 -22.09
CA LYS A 952 -26.96 1.18 -22.13
C LYS A 952 -27.01 1.89 -23.48
N HIS A 953 -25.85 2.26 -24.03
CA HIS A 953 -25.77 2.87 -25.36
C HIS A 953 -26.08 1.87 -26.46
N LEU A 954 -25.66 0.60 -26.35
CA LEU A 954 -26.04 -0.47 -27.27
C LEU A 954 -27.56 -0.74 -27.27
N ALA A 955 -28.22 -0.68 -26.12
CA ALA A 955 -29.66 -0.80 -26.04
C ALA A 955 -30.41 0.34 -26.75
N ALA A 956 -29.83 1.55 -26.78
CA ALA A 956 -30.36 2.67 -27.55
C ALA A 956 -30.07 2.50 -29.05
N ASN A 957 -28.84 2.13 -29.40
CA ASN A 957 -28.37 1.84 -30.75
C ASN A 957 -29.22 0.77 -31.45
N GLY A 958 -29.53 -0.34 -30.77
CA GLY A 958 -30.40 -1.39 -31.30
C GLY A 958 -31.85 -0.95 -31.60
N ARG A 959 -32.22 0.29 -31.26
CA ARG A 959 -33.49 0.92 -31.64
C ARG A 959 -33.30 2.13 -32.58
N GLY A 960 -32.12 2.32 -33.15
CA GLY A 960 -31.75 3.48 -33.96
C GLY A 960 -31.83 4.79 -33.17
N LYS A 961 -31.51 4.78 -31.87
CA LYS A 961 -31.59 5.95 -30.99
C LYS A 961 -30.26 6.19 -30.29
N SER A 962 -30.06 7.44 -29.86
CA SER A 962 -28.98 7.82 -28.95
C SER A 962 -29.55 8.32 -27.62
N LEU A 963 -28.76 8.15 -26.55
CA LEU A 963 -29.04 8.78 -25.24
C LEU A 963 -28.54 10.22 -25.17
N VAL A 964 -27.81 10.68 -26.19
CA VAL A 964 -27.24 12.02 -26.30
C VAL A 964 -28.32 13.03 -26.70
N SER A 965 -28.30 14.18 -26.04
CA SER A 965 -28.99 15.39 -26.49
C SER A 965 -27.98 16.52 -26.70
N TYR A 966 -28.20 17.34 -27.73
CA TYR A 966 -27.31 18.44 -28.10
C TYR A 966 -28.02 19.80 -28.08
N HIS A 967 -27.41 20.78 -27.41
CA HIS A 967 -27.84 22.17 -27.42
C HIS A 967 -26.80 23.03 -28.13
N GLU A 968 -27.17 23.54 -29.31
CA GLU A 968 -26.28 24.26 -30.21
C GLU A 968 -25.79 25.60 -29.65
N LYS A 969 -26.69 26.48 -29.18
CA LYS A 969 -26.30 27.81 -28.66
C LYS A 969 -25.24 27.76 -27.54
N PRO A 970 -25.35 26.87 -26.54
CA PRO A 970 -24.31 26.73 -25.52
C PRO A 970 -23.26 25.64 -25.84
N GLU A 971 -23.33 25.00 -27.01
CA GLU A 971 -22.44 23.90 -27.44
C GLU A 971 -22.33 22.77 -26.41
N LEU A 972 -23.49 22.24 -25.98
CA LEU A 972 -23.58 21.25 -24.91
C LEU A 972 -24.06 19.89 -25.41
N VAL A 973 -23.30 18.85 -25.09
CA VAL A 973 -23.75 17.46 -25.17
C VAL A 973 -24.19 17.01 -23.78
N ILE A 974 -25.41 16.49 -23.66
CA ILE A 974 -26.05 16.10 -22.40
C ILE A 974 -26.42 14.62 -22.44
N VAL A 975 -26.04 13.88 -21.39
CA VAL A 975 -26.45 12.49 -21.15
C VAL A 975 -27.02 12.32 -19.74
N PRO A 976 -27.91 11.35 -19.48
CA PRO A 976 -28.43 11.12 -18.14
C PRO A 976 -27.32 10.58 -17.21
N GLN A 977 -27.34 10.95 -15.92
CA GLN A 977 -26.32 10.48 -14.97
C GLN A 977 -26.28 8.95 -14.90
N GLY A 978 -25.08 8.37 -14.98
CA GLY A 978 -24.83 6.93 -15.05
C GLY A 978 -25.01 6.35 -16.46
N CYS A 979 -25.15 7.17 -17.49
CA CYS A 979 -25.13 6.79 -18.90
C CYS A 979 -24.02 7.54 -19.65
N ASP A 980 -22.88 7.68 -18.98
CA ASP A 980 -21.65 8.28 -19.48
C ASP A 980 -21.27 7.71 -20.86
N LEU A 981 -20.59 8.50 -21.67
CA LEU A 981 -20.14 8.06 -22.99
C LEU A 981 -19.10 6.92 -22.82
N PRO A 982 -19.24 5.79 -23.54
CA PRO A 982 -18.40 4.62 -23.31
C PRO A 982 -17.01 4.80 -23.95
N GLY A 983 -15.95 4.31 -23.30
CA GLY A 983 -14.60 4.22 -23.87
C GLY A 983 -14.10 5.51 -24.53
N LEU A 984 -13.52 5.39 -25.72
CA LEU A 984 -12.96 6.53 -26.45
C LEU A 984 -14.01 7.55 -26.93
N PHE A 985 -15.30 7.21 -27.00
CA PHE A 985 -16.35 8.20 -27.27
C PHE A 985 -16.40 9.27 -26.16
N GLY A 986 -16.22 8.84 -24.90
CA GLY A 986 -16.09 9.75 -23.76
C GLY A 986 -14.77 10.52 -23.78
N ARG A 987 -13.67 9.89 -24.18
CA ARG A 987 -12.36 10.53 -24.32
C ARG A 987 -12.39 11.65 -25.37
N ALA A 988 -12.98 11.41 -26.54
CA ALA A 988 -13.13 12.42 -27.59
C ALA A 988 -13.87 13.66 -27.07
N ALA A 989 -15.01 13.46 -26.39
CA ALA A 989 -15.79 14.56 -25.81
C ALA A 989 -15.03 15.31 -24.69
N ALA A 990 -14.30 14.59 -23.83
CA ALA A 990 -13.47 15.20 -22.78
C ALA A 990 -12.22 15.92 -23.31
N ALA A 991 -11.69 15.49 -24.46
CA ALA A 991 -10.60 16.17 -25.16
C ALA A 991 -11.06 17.51 -25.74
N MET A 992 -12.22 17.53 -26.43
CA MET A 992 -12.82 18.78 -26.95
C MET A 992 -13.15 19.77 -25.82
N ALA A 993 -13.82 19.29 -24.76
CA ALA A 993 -14.19 20.11 -23.61
C ALA A 993 -12.97 20.59 -22.79
N GLY A 994 -11.87 19.85 -22.84
CA GLY A 994 -10.68 20.07 -22.00
C GLY A 994 -10.84 19.62 -20.55
N HIS A 995 -12.00 19.11 -20.14
CA HIS A 995 -12.30 18.62 -18.79
C HIS A 995 -13.33 17.48 -18.82
N LEU A 996 -13.47 16.77 -17.70
CA LEU A 996 -14.51 15.75 -17.51
C LEU A 996 -15.93 16.35 -17.53
N PRO A 997 -16.97 15.57 -17.84
CA PRO A 997 -18.34 16.08 -17.83
C PRO A 997 -18.76 16.54 -16.43
N VAL A 998 -19.52 17.63 -16.36
CA VAL A 998 -19.96 18.21 -15.08
C VAL A 998 -21.39 17.77 -14.77
N PRO A 999 -21.69 17.30 -13.54
CA PRO A 999 -23.05 17.01 -13.13
C PRO A 999 -23.89 18.28 -13.07
N ARG A 1000 -25.08 18.25 -13.67
CA ARG A 1000 -26.03 19.38 -13.68
C ARG A 1000 -27.46 18.89 -13.55
N ASP A 1001 -28.26 19.60 -12.75
CA ASP A 1001 -29.70 19.40 -12.72
C ASP A 1001 -30.33 20.05 -13.96
N VAL A 1002 -30.96 19.22 -14.80
CA VAL A 1002 -31.70 19.64 -15.98
C VAL A 1002 -33.20 19.54 -15.68
N PRO A 1003 -33.99 20.63 -15.85
CA PRO A 1003 -35.43 20.58 -15.68
C PRO A 1003 -36.08 19.81 -16.83
N LEU A 1004 -36.79 18.73 -16.50
CA LEU A 1004 -37.47 17.84 -17.45
C LEU A 1004 -38.90 17.56 -16.96
N LYS A 1005 -39.90 17.95 -17.76
CA LYS A 1005 -41.33 17.77 -17.44
C LYS A 1005 -41.69 18.18 -15.99
N GLY A 1006 -41.17 19.32 -15.52
CA GLY A 1006 -41.43 19.84 -14.18
C GLY A 1006 -40.63 19.19 -13.03
N ARG A 1007 -39.66 18.32 -13.33
CA ARG A 1007 -38.78 17.67 -12.34
C ARG A 1007 -37.31 17.99 -12.61
N LYS A 1008 -36.49 18.05 -11.58
CA LYS A 1008 -35.03 18.15 -11.74
C LYS A 1008 -34.46 16.75 -11.97
N ARG A 1009 -33.65 16.61 -13.02
CA ARG A 1009 -32.96 15.37 -13.35
C ARG A 1009 -31.46 15.62 -13.38
N LYS A 1010 -30.71 14.83 -12.62
CA LYS A 1010 -29.25 14.85 -12.67
C LYS A 1010 -28.76 14.29 -14.01
N CYS A 1011 -27.98 15.09 -14.72
CA CYS A 1011 -27.39 14.78 -16.01
C CYS A 1011 -25.89 15.10 -15.99
N LEU A 1012 -25.16 14.57 -16.97
CA LEU A 1012 -23.76 14.89 -17.23
C LEU A 1012 -23.70 15.77 -18.47
N VAL A 1013 -22.90 16.83 -18.40
CA VAL A 1013 -22.80 17.84 -19.45
C VAL A 1013 -21.36 17.98 -19.92
N TYR A 1014 -21.14 17.74 -21.21
CA TYR A 1014 -19.92 18.08 -21.94
C TYR A 1014 -20.11 19.44 -22.63
N ARG A 1015 -19.10 20.30 -22.57
CA ARG A 1015 -19.13 21.66 -23.11
C ARG A 1015 -18.21 21.79 -24.32
N ALA A 1016 -18.38 22.85 -25.10
CA ALA A 1016 -17.54 23.19 -26.24
C ALA A 1016 -17.47 22.05 -27.28
N ILE A 1017 -18.63 21.43 -27.52
CA ILE A 1017 -18.80 20.44 -28.59
C ILE A 1017 -19.53 21.16 -29.73
N ASP A 1018 -18.85 21.36 -30.84
CA ASP A 1018 -19.43 22.01 -32.02
C ASP A 1018 -20.45 21.10 -32.72
N ARG A 1019 -21.21 21.68 -33.65
CA ARG A 1019 -22.27 20.95 -34.36
C ARG A 1019 -21.73 19.77 -35.18
N PRO A 1020 -20.65 19.90 -35.98
CA PRO A 1020 -20.07 18.77 -36.71
C PRO A 1020 -19.67 17.61 -35.81
N SER A 1021 -19.01 17.88 -34.68
CA SER A 1021 -18.64 16.83 -33.72
C SER A 1021 -19.86 16.19 -33.06
N ALA A 1022 -20.90 16.98 -32.73
CA ALA A 1022 -22.13 16.44 -32.17
C ALA A 1022 -22.88 15.53 -33.16
N ASP A 1023 -22.96 15.92 -34.43
CA ASP A 1023 -23.61 15.14 -35.49
C ASP A 1023 -22.86 13.82 -35.76
N LEU A 1024 -21.51 13.86 -35.84
CA LEU A 1024 -20.70 12.66 -35.97
C LEU A 1024 -20.81 11.75 -34.74
N LEU A 1025 -20.76 12.30 -33.52
CA LEU A 1025 -20.92 11.54 -32.28
C LEU A 1025 -22.27 10.83 -32.20
N VAL A 1026 -23.36 11.53 -32.53
CA VAL A 1026 -24.69 10.92 -32.56
C VAL A 1026 -24.76 9.85 -33.63
N THR A 1027 -24.25 10.11 -34.83
CA THR A 1027 -24.17 9.13 -35.93
C THR A 1027 -23.46 7.85 -35.48
N LEU A 1028 -22.27 7.95 -34.89
CA LEU A 1028 -21.51 6.78 -34.43
C LEU A 1028 -22.23 6.02 -33.32
N LEU A 1029 -22.96 6.70 -32.42
CA LEU A 1029 -23.67 6.05 -31.32
C LEU A 1029 -25.01 5.43 -31.74
N SER A 1030 -25.68 5.95 -32.78
CA SER A 1030 -26.99 5.46 -33.23
C SER A 1030 -26.93 4.50 -34.42
N THR A 1031 -25.77 4.37 -35.08
CA THR A 1031 -25.57 3.48 -36.23
C THR A 1031 -24.68 2.29 -35.96
#